data_AF-A0A424YQN8-F1
#
_entry.id   AF-A0A424YQN8-F1
#
_cell.length_a   1.000
_cell.length_b   1.000
_cell.length_c   1.000
_cell.angle_alpha   90.00
_cell.angle_beta   90.00
_cell.angle_gamma   90.00
#
_symmetry.space_group_name_H-M   'P 1'
#
loop_
_entity.id
_entity.type
_entity.pdbx_description
1 polymer ?
#
loop_
_entity_poly.entity_id
_entity_poly.type
_entity_poly.pdbx_seq_one_letter_code
_entity_poly.pdbx_strand_id
1 'polypeptide(L)'
;MMKISREYRDGIAIFSLKGRLDAEGAREFEQFLNTHLQQSDRTPVIEMDGVEYLSSAGIRILLDLERKMKAKDGRILISGIQPYPLSVLKMTGFSTLFAIHPGIDDALSAARSIAGEENVMDLDTVRIQCRGAEYVISCTHHEPSLLMITGSPGTLQKHPVDHGMAVSVSASPGACSLGWGAPGRSPGVMGHLLTIGTAAAWLPPGSHESPDYLLLDDRTATIPVASSFLISSSGPAPLTGRMQSKSEEGISISDLCDALSEIAGRLDFGYRGLLILSFCAEAVSVHLYAHGHEERFQDLHEKASGGALLAGCAVVVDQEIFPIHFRTADAEALFHHPQDHPFAVPRIMSLVFPDMPFIEDQFLQDAIRDGLVSGRPAFAGYLGPRTQVCKATFSASVISDILHSAETEIVIDGEVTGLNQDYERIVRMLHPDCSMVLLSPITGGFSGSLVFRDDPVDRHGRREMTFVLKLDRWQNISAEIEGYTGHVQRYIQNNATQIIQHEKSGEYGGILYTFVGIKGPKSRIFSLEEFYLTHTADEVVRVIDRLFRKVLRAWYGQPLLRDLSLYEIYGDPFAYNQARNWAVSRYGISTRDEYIDLPYGIGRSINPLYFIENILPDNKEEKWNVYLGSVHGDLNMKNVLMDEEENLWLIDFAMTGHSHILRDIAKLETVLKTEMIKMESTDRLLQLLELEDVFLHPRRLSEIPLVPATIDDPDIEKAYTVISQLRRYADRVTVLDDDISQYYLALFYYTISIPAFVSVSDYVREYAWITASLLCNRIREVETSH
;
A
#
# COMPACT_ATOMS: atom_id res chain seq x y z
N MET A 1 -32.89 -8.95 -24.00
CA MET A 1 -33.59 -10.10 -23.42
C MET A 1 -32.69 -10.74 -22.38
N MET A 2 -33.17 -10.76 -21.14
CA MET A 2 -32.46 -11.27 -19.98
C MET A 2 -32.74 -12.77 -19.84
N LYS A 3 -31.71 -13.57 -19.57
CA LYS A 3 -31.87 -14.99 -19.23
C LYS A 3 -31.86 -15.12 -17.72
N ILE A 4 -32.92 -15.71 -17.18
CA ILE A 4 -33.13 -15.86 -15.74
C ILE A 4 -33.43 -17.34 -15.47
N SER A 5 -32.71 -17.95 -14.52
CA SER A 5 -32.98 -19.30 -14.04
C SER A 5 -33.04 -19.34 -12.52
N ARG A 6 -33.77 -20.32 -11.98
CA ARG A 6 -33.79 -20.61 -10.54
C ARG A 6 -33.26 -22.01 -10.28
N GLU A 7 -32.43 -22.13 -9.25
CA GLU A 7 -32.03 -23.38 -8.63
C GLU A 7 -32.26 -23.31 -7.11
N TYR A 8 -32.41 -24.46 -6.46
CA TYR A 8 -32.30 -24.57 -5.00
C TYR A 8 -31.07 -25.41 -4.67
N ARG A 9 -30.23 -24.91 -3.76
CA ARG A 9 -29.14 -25.69 -3.15
C ARG A 9 -29.26 -25.57 -1.65
N ASP A 10 -29.32 -26.70 -0.96
CA ASP A 10 -29.41 -26.78 0.50
C ASP A 10 -30.51 -25.88 1.11
N GLY A 11 -31.67 -25.79 0.42
CA GLY A 11 -32.79 -24.95 0.86
C GLY A 11 -32.68 -23.46 0.53
N ILE A 12 -31.57 -23.01 -0.08
CA ILE A 12 -31.37 -21.62 -0.49
C ILE A 12 -31.76 -21.45 -1.95
N ALA A 13 -32.62 -20.46 -2.24
CA ALA A 13 -33.02 -20.10 -3.59
C ALA A 13 -31.91 -19.29 -4.29
N ILE A 14 -31.47 -19.76 -5.46
CA ILE A 14 -30.45 -19.10 -6.29
C ILE A 14 -31.11 -18.62 -7.57
N PHE A 15 -30.95 -17.34 -7.90
CA PHE A 15 -31.42 -16.71 -9.12
C PHE A 15 -30.23 -16.28 -9.99
N SER A 16 -29.98 -17.01 -11.08
CA SER A 16 -28.88 -16.71 -11.99
C SER A 16 -29.35 -15.81 -13.12
N LEU A 17 -28.65 -14.69 -13.30
CA LEU A 17 -28.98 -13.63 -14.23
C LEU A 17 -27.90 -13.52 -15.32
N LYS A 18 -28.30 -13.58 -16.59
CA LYS A 18 -27.40 -13.31 -17.73
C LYS A 18 -28.01 -12.31 -18.71
N GLY A 19 -27.23 -11.32 -19.14
CA GLY A 19 -27.64 -10.25 -20.05
C GLY A 19 -27.66 -8.87 -19.39
N ARG A 20 -28.65 -8.04 -19.74
CA ARG A 20 -28.75 -6.65 -19.30
C ARG A 20 -29.87 -6.48 -18.27
N LEU A 21 -29.56 -5.94 -17.09
CA LEU A 21 -30.54 -5.57 -16.07
C LEU A 21 -30.92 -4.08 -16.23
N ASP A 22 -31.55 -3.77 -17.36
CA ASP A 22 -32.11 -2.46 -17.69
C ASP A 22 -33.63 -2.41 -17.41
N ALA A 23 -34.37 -1.45 -17.98
CA ALA A 23 -35.81 -1.33 -17.71
C ALA A 23 -36.63 -2.55 -18.19
N GLU A 24 -36.21 -3.19 -19.28
CA GLU A 24 -36.86 -4.40 -19.80
C GLU A 24 -36.44 -5.62 -18.96
N GLY A 25 -35.13 -5.79 -18.72
CA GLY A 25 -34.62 -6.88 -17.88
C GLY A 25 -35.13 -6.84 -16.44
N ALA A 26 -35.28 -5.66 -15.85
CA ALA A 26 -35.84 -5.50 -14.50
C ALA A 26 -37.30 -5.97 -14.43
N ARG A 27 -38.11 -5.71 -15.46
CA ARG A 27 -39.49 -6.20 -15.55
C ARG A 27 -39.54 -7.73 -15.71
N GLU A 28 -38.67 -8.29 -16.56
CA GLU A 28 -38.55 -9.74 -16.73
C GLU A 28 -38.15 -10.41 -15.40
N PHE A 29 -37.21 -9.81 -14.68
CA PHE A 29 -36.76 -10.32 -13.38
C PHE A 29 -37.82 -10.21 -12.29
N GLU A 30 -38.54 -9.08 -12.22
CA GLU A 30 -39.64 -8.90 -11.28
C GLU A 30 -40.77 -9.93 -11.49
N GLN A 31 -41.17 -10.17 -12.73
CA GLN A 31 -42.17 -11.20 -13.07
C GLN A 31 -41.69 -12.59 -12.68
N PHE A 32 -40.41 -12.88 -12.92
CA PHE A 32 -39.81 -14.16 -12.55
C PHE A 32 -39.76 -14.36 -11.03
N LEU A 33 -39.35 -13.34 -10.27
CA LEU A 33 -39.34 -13.34 -8.80
C LEU A 33 -40.75 -13.54 -8.24
N ASN A 34 -41.76 -12.84 -8.76
CA ASN A 34 -43.15 -12.99 -8.28
C ASN A 34 -43.71 -14.41 -8.48
N THR A 35 -43.18 -15.16 -9.46
CA THR A 35 -43.60 -16.53 -9.73
C THR A 35 -42.78 -17.56 -8.95
N HIS A 36 -41.49 -17.31 -8.71
CA HIS A 36 -40.55 -18.33 -8.25
C HIS A 36 -39.94 -18.10 -6.87
N LEU A 37 -40.07 -16.89 -6.29
CA LEU A 37 -39.66 -16.61 -4.92
C LEU A 37 -40.76 -17.05 -3.95
N GLN A 38 -40.45 -18.01 -3.10
CA GLN A 38 -41.40 -18.57 -2.13
C GLN A 38 -41.53 -17.68 -0.88
N GLN A 39 -42.61 -17.89 -0.12
CA GLN A 39 -42.78 -17.19 1.17
C GLN A 39 -41.74 -17.63 2.20
N SER A 40 -41.29 -18.88 2.16
CA SER A 40 -40.23 -19.43 3.03
C SER A 40 -38.83 -18.90 2.71
N ASP A 41 -38.59 -18.37 1.51
CA ASP A 41 -37.28 -17.84 1.13
C ASP A 41 -36.98 -16.56 1.94
N ARG A 42 -35.89 -16.59 2.73
CA ARG A 42 -35.37 -15.48 3.53
C ARG A 42 -34.03 -14.95 3.02
N THR A 43 -33.17 -15.82 2.49
CA THR A 43 -31.78 -15.49 2.08
C THR A 43 -31.48 -15.84 0.62
N PRO A 44 -32.24 -15.35 -0.37
CA PRO A 44 -32.00 -15.70 -1.77
C PRO A 44 -30.66 -15.15 -2.28
N VAL A 45 -29.96 -15.97 -3.06
CA VAL A 45 -28.71 -15.61 -3.74
C VAL A 45 -29.01 -15.15 -5.16
N ILE A 46 -28.49 -13.99 -5.57
CA ILE A 46 -28.62 -13.42 -6.91
C ILE A 46 -27.25 -13.50 -7.59
N GLU A 47 -27.09 -14.44 -8.50
CA GLU A 47 -25.85 -14.65 -9.24
C GLU A 47 -25.82 -13.73 -10.48
N MET A 48 -24.85 -12.82 -10.51
CA MET A 48 -24.73 -11.74 -11.48
C MET A 48 -23.52 -11.88 -12.42
N ASP A 49 -22.89 -13.05 -12.48
CA ASP A 49 -21.69 -13.29 -13.29
C ASP A 49 -21.91 -13.00 -14.78
N GLY A 50 -23.12 -13.26 -15.28
CA GLY A 50 -23.49 -12.95 -16.66
C GLY A 50 -24.15 -11.58 -16.86
N VAL A 51 -24.19 -10.70 -15.86
CA VAL A 51 -24.84 -9.38 -15.97
C VAL A 51 -23.84 -8.33 -16.46
N GLU A 52 -24.00 -7.91 -17.71
CA GLU A 52 -23.05 -6.99 -18.38
C GLU A 52 -23.42 -5.52 -18.17
N TYR A 53 -24.65 -5.23 -17.77
CA TYR A 53 -25.18 -3.86 -17.67
C TYR A 53 -26.24 -3.74 -16.57
N LEU A 54 -26.19 -2.63 -15.82
CA LEU A 54 -27.11 -2.29 -14.74
C LEU A 54 -27.61 -0.83 -14.89
N SER A 55 -28.93 -0.62 -14.89
CA SER A 55 -29.54 0.72 -14.90
C SER A 55 -30.23 1.05 -13.56
N SER A 56 -30.76 2.27 -13.42
CA SER A 56 -31.56 2.68 -12.26
C SER A 56 -32.80 1.79 -12.02
N ALA A 57 -33.39 1.21 -13.07
CA ALA A 57 -34.48 0.25 -12.94
C ALA A 57 -33.99 -1.08 -12.35
N GLY A 58 -32.80 -1.54 -12.74
CA GLY A 58 -32.15 -2.73 -12.20
C GLY A 58 -31.76 -2.59 -10.72
N ILE A 59 -31.27 -1.42 -10.33
CA ILE A 59 -31.00 -1.10 -8.92
C ILE A 59 -32.28 -1.15 -8.10
N ARG A 60 -33.37 -0.56 -8.62
CA ARG A 60 -34.65 -0.50 -7.92
C ARG A 60 -35.22 -1.89 -7.62
N ILE A 61 -35.18 -2.82 -8.58
CA ILE A 61 -35.67 -4.18 -8.35
C ILE A 61 -34.84 -4.93 -7.30
N LEU A 62 -33.53 -4.73 -7.26
CA LEU A 62 -32.67 -5.28 -6.21
C LEU A 62 -33.00 -4.68 -4.84
N LEU A 63 -33.24 -3.36 -4.76
CA LEU A 63 -33.64 -2.69 -3.51
C LEU A 63 -35.02 -3.15 -3.03
N ASP A 64 -35.98 -3.34 -3.93
CA ASP A 64 -37.32 -3.81 -3.58
C ASP A 64 -37.28 -5.27 -3.09
N LEU A 65 -36.42 -6.10 -3.68
CA LEU A 65 -36.18 -7.46 -3.19
C LEU A 65 -35.49 -7.47 -1.83
N GLU A 66 -34.46 -6.64 -1.63
CA GLU A 66 -33.78 -6.47 -0.33
C GLU A 66 -34.75 -6.03 0.77
N ARG A 67 -35.63 -5.07 0.49
CA ARG A 67 -36.70 -4.66 1.43
C ARG A 67 -37.66 -5.80 1.74
N LYS A 68 -38.05 -6.57 0.71
CA LYS A 68 -38.96 -7.72 0.85
C LYS A 68 -38.36 -8.83 1.70
N MET A 69 -37.04 -9.06 1.62
CA MET A 69 -36.34 -10.05 2.45
C MET A 69 -36.12 -9.55 3.88
N LYS A 70 -35.77 -8.26 4.06
CA LYS A 70 -35.65 -7.65 5.40
C LYS A 70 -36.94 -7.70 6.21
N ALA A 71 -38.10 -7.60 5.56
CA ALA A 71 -39.39 -7.77 6.23
C ALA A 71 -39.65 -9.19 6.78
N LYS A 72 -38.77 -10.16 6.47
CA LYS A 72 -38.82 -11.55 6.96
C LYS A 72 -37.56 -11.93 7.74
N ASP A 73 -36.86 -10.95 8.32
CA ASP A 73 -35.58 -11.12 9.02
C ASP A 73 -34.51 -11.82 8.15
N GLY A 74 -34.57 -11.57 6.83
CA GLY A 74 -33.62 -12.06 5.84
C GLY A 74 -32.98 -10.94 5.04
N ARG A 75 -32.23 -11.31 3.99
CA ARG A 75 -31.57 -10.36 3.08
C ARG A 75 -31.24 -11.02 1.75
N ILE A 76 -30.97 -10.24 0.71
CA ILE A 76 -30.40 -10.80 -0.52
C ILE A 76 -28.88 -10.89 -0.41
N LEU A 77 -28.32 -11.92 -1.04
CA LEU A 77 -26.89 -12.06 -1.24
C LEU A 77 -26.61 -12.02 -2.74
N ILE A 78 -25.70 -11.17 -3.18
CA ILE A 78 -25.34 -11.00 -4.60
C ILE A 78 -23.98 -11.64 -4.81
N SER A 79 -23.82 -12.50 -5.82
CA SER A 79 -22.54 -13.12 -6.17
C SER A 79 -22.10 -12.74 -7.59
N GLY A 80 -20.79 -12.74 -7.84
CA GLY A 80 -20.23 -12.65 -9.19
C GLY A 80 -20.52 -11.33 -9.91
N ILE A 81 -20.61 -10.21 -9.21
CA ILE A 81 -20.90 -8.93 -9.87
C ILE A 81 -19.74 -8.47 -10.77
N GLN A 82 -20.04 -8.17 -12.03
CA GLN A 82 -19.06 -7.69 -13.00
C GLN A 82 -18.57 -6.25 -12.69
N PRO A 83 -17.37 -5.82 -13.16
CA PRO A 83 -16.78 -4.53 -12.82
C PRO A 83 -17.68 -3.31 -13.14
N TYR A 84 -18.36 -3.32 -14.29
CA TYR A 84 -19.24 -2.22 -14.69
C TYR A 84 -20.48 -2.08 -13.77
N PRO A 85 -21.33 -3.11 -13.59
CA PRO A 85 -22.42 -3.06 -12.59
C PRO A 85 -21.96 -2.71 -11.18
N LEU A 86 -20.80 -3.21 -10.74
CA LEU A 86 -20.24 -2.89 -9.43
C LEU A 86 -19.86 -1.40 -9.32
N SER A 87 -19.22 -0.83 -10.36
CA SER A 87 -18.91 0.60 -10.41
C SER A 87 -20.16 1.47 -10.34
N VAL A 88 -21.25 1.05 -10.99
CA VAL A 88 -22.53 1.75 -10.96
C VAL A 88 -23.10 1.73 -9.54
N LEU A 89 -23.13 0.58 -8.85
CA LEU A 89 -23.59 0.49 -7.46
C LEU A 89 -22.74 1.32 -6.49
N LYS A 90 -21.41 1.37 -6.70
CA LYS A 90 -20.49 2.19 -5.91
C LYS A 90 -20.74 3.69 -6.12
N MET A 91 -20.86 4.13 -7.37
CA MET A 91 -21.13 5.54 -7.70
C MET A 91 -22.47 6.03 -7.13
N THR A 92 -23.49 5.16 -7.08
CA THR A 92 -24.79 5.50 -6.51
C THR A 92 -24.88 5.33 -5.00
N GLY A 93 -23.82 4.84 -4.34
CA GLY A 93 -23.82 4.55 -2.90
C GLY A 93 -24.72 3.38 -2.48
N PHE A 94 -25.14 2.52 -3.42
CA PHE A 94 -26.03 1.38 -3.16
C PHE A 94 -25.28 0.07 -2.95
N SER A 95 -23.98 0.01 -3.28
CA SER A 95 -23.15 -1.16 -2.95
C SER A 95 -23.14 -1.45 -1.45
N THR A 96 -23.31 -0.43 -0.61
CA THR A 96 -23.42 -0.55 0.86
C THR A 96 -24.80 -0.95 1.33
N LEU A 97 -25.77 -1.23 0.45
CA LEU A 97 -27.09 -1.75 0.84
C LEU A 97 -27.23 -3.25 0.62
N PHE A 98 -26.34 -3.85 -0.18
CA PHE A 98 -26.39 -5.27 -0.53
C PHE A 98 -25.24 -6.05 0.12
N ALA A 99 -25.45 -7.35 0.39
CA ALA A 99 -24.35 -8.28 0.67
C ALA A 99 -23.79 -8.76 -0.67
N ILE A 100 -22.59 -8.31 -1.04
CA ILE A 100 -21.95 -8.64 -2.31
C ILE A 100 -20.75 -9.57 -2.04
N HIS A 101 -20.72 -10.70 -2.71
CA HIS A 101 -19.73 -11.75 -2.56
C HIS A 101 -19.00 -12.03 -3.89
N PRO A 102 -17.71 -12.41 -3.86
CA PRO A 102 -16.94 -12.70 -5.07
C PRO A 102 -17.54 -13.86 -5.88
N GLY A 103 -17.81 -15.00 -5.22
CA GLY A 103 -18.35 -16.20 -5.86
C GLY A 103 -19.69 -16.67 -5.29
N ILE A 104 -20.28 -17.65 -5.98
CA ILE A 104 -21.52 -18.30 -5.54
C ILE A 104 -21.33 -19.11 -4.26
N ASP A 105 -20.16 -19.73 -4.08
CA ASP A 105 -19.85 -20.54 -2.89
C ASP A 105 -19.71 -19.66 -1.64
N ASP A 106 -19.11 -18.48 -1.76
CA ASP A 106 -19.02 -17.48 -0.69
C ASP A 106 -20.41 -16.99 -0.26
N ALA A 107 -21.27 -16.70 -1.24
CA ALA A 107 -22.64 -16.28 -0.99
C ALA A 107 -23.47 -17.40 -0.35
N LEU A 108 -23.30 -18.64 -0.78
CA LEU A 108 -23.97 -19.79 -0.16
C LEU A 108 -23.48 -20.03 1.27
N SER A 109 -22.19 -19.86 1.53
CA SER A 109 -21.63 -19.95 2.89
C SER A 109 -22.23 -18.89 3.81
N ALA A 110 -22.28 -17.63 3.36
CA ALA A 110 -22.89 -16.55 4.13
C ALA A 110 -24.40 -16.75 4.33
N ALA A 111 -25.11 -17.22 3.31
CA ALA A 111 -26.53 -17.55 3.41
C ALA A 111 -26.79 -18.68 4.42
N ARG A 112 -25.88 -19.67 4.51
CA ARG A 112 -25.92 -20.74 5.53
C ARG A 112 -25.62 -20.23 6.93
N SER A 113 -24.69 -19.31 7.12
CA SER A 113 -24.46 -18.70 8.44
C SER A 113 -25.72 -17.96 8.92
N ILE A 114 -26.39 -17.23 8.02
CA ILE A 114 -27.62 -16.49 8.34
C ILE A 114 -28.82 -17.45 8.57
N ALA A 115 -28.93 -18.53 7.79
CA ALA A 115 -29.99 -19.53 7.95
C ALA A 115 -29.71 -20.52 9.10
N GLY A 116 -28.44 -20.67 9.48
CA GLY A 116 -27.95 -21.62 10.48
C GLY A 116 -28.06 -21.13 11.91
N GLU A 117 -28.42 -19.87 12.16
CA GLU A 117 -28.63 -19.34 13.51
C GLU A 117 -30.01 -19.68 14.10
N GLU A 118 -31.01 -20.10 13.31
CA GLU A 118 -32.34 -20.50 13.82
C GLU A 118 -32.72 -21.96 13.58
N ASN A 119 -31.95 -22.73 12.78
CA ASN A 119 -32.25 -24.15 12.49
C ASN A 119 -31.39 -25.16 13.25
N VAL A 120 -30.68 -24.74 14.31
CA VAL A 120 -30.08 -25.66 15.30
C VAL A 120 -31.14 -26.01 16.35
N MET A 121 -32.24 -26.64 15.91
CA MET A 121 -32.97 -27.53 16.79
C MET A 121 -32.75 -28.96 16.30
N ASP A 122 -32.12 -29.74 17.18
CA ASP A 122 -32.39 -31.16 17.42
C ASP A 122 -31.53 -32.27 16.79
N LEU A 123 -30.24 -32.09 16.49
CA LEU A 123 -29.41 -33.27 16.11
C LEU A 123 -28.14 -33.57 16.94
N ASP A 124 -27.39 -32.62 17.50
CA ASP A 124 -26.16 -32.95 18.29
C ASP A 124 -25.91 -32.03 19.49
N THR A 125 -26.90 -31.88 20.39
CA THR A 125 -26.71 -31.16 21.67
C THR A 125 -26.39 -32.15 22.79
N VAL A 126 -25.23 -31.97 23.43
CA VAL A 126 -24.78 -32.79 24.56
C VAL A 126 -24.90 -32.00 25.87
N ARG A 127 -25.49 -32.63 26.89
CA ARG A 127 -25.51 -32.10 28.26
C ARG A 127 -24.50 -32.85 29.12
N ILE A 128 -23.55 -32.11 29.71
CA ILE A 128 -22.47 -32.69 30.52
C ILE A 128 -22.42 -31.97 31.86
N GLN A 129 -22.27 -32.72 32.93
CA GLN A 129 -22.04 -32.17 34.26
C GLN A 129 -20.64 -32.57 34.71
N CYS A 130 -19.79 -31.56 34.96
CA CYS A 130 -18.44 -31.73 35.47
C CYS A 130 -18.01 -30.46 36.20
N ARG A 131 -16.97 -30.54 37.04
CA ARG A 131 -16.37 -29.40 37.75
C ARG A 131 -17.38 -28.44 38.43
N GLY A 132 -18.48 -28.97 38.96
CA GLY A 132 -19.48 -28.18 39.69
C GLY A 132 -20.50 -27.40 38.83
N ALA A 133 -20.47 -27.53 37.51
CA ALA A 133 -21.39 -26.86 36.60
C ALA A 133 -22.09 -27.82 35.63
N GLU A 134 -23.15 -27.34 35.00
CA GLU A 134 -23.81 -27.97 33.86
C GLU A 134 -23.42 -27.26 32.57
N TYR A 135 -23.11 -28.04 31.55
CA TYR A 135 -22.74 -27.58 30.22
C TYR A 135 -23.74 -28.10 29.20
N VAL A 136 -24.21 -27.21 28.34
CA VAL A 136 -25.03 -27.56 27.17
C VAL A 136 -24.25 -27.13 25.94
N ILE A 137 -23.83 -28.10 25.14
CA ILE A 137 -22.91 -27.88 24.01
C ILE A 137 -23.57 -28.38 22.73
N SER A 138 -23.46 -27.58 21.69
CA SER A 138 -23.88 -27.90 20.34
C SER A 138 -22.64 -27.94 19.44
N CYS A 139 -22.56 -28.96 18.60
CA CYS A 139 -21.54 -29.05 17.56
C CYS A 139 -22.10 -28.51 16.24
N THR A 140 -21.38 -27.59 15.61
CA THR A 140 -21.75 -27.03 14.30
C THR A 140 -21.06 -27.78 13.16
N HIS A 141 -19.85 -28.31 13.38
CA HIS A 141 -19.08 -29.12 12.43
C HIS A 141 -17.93 -29.87 13.14
N HIS A 142 -17.39 -30.91 12.49
CA HIS A 142 -16.35 -31.79 13.05
C HIS A 142 -14.92 -31.54 12.53
N GLU A 143 -14.70 -30.51 11.71
CA GLU A 143 -13.36 -30.19 11.22
C GLU A 143 -12.54 -29.46 12.31
N PRO A 144 -11.31 -29.90 12.61
CA PRO A 144 -10.47 -29.22 13.57
C PRO A 144 -9.92 -27.92 12.99
N SER A 145 -9.65 -26.94 13.84
CA SER A 145 -9.05 -25.67 13.45
C SER A 145 -7.52 -25.74 13.54
N LEU A 146 -6.85 -24.82 12.85
CA LEU A 146 -5.43 -24.53 12.97
C LEU A 146 -5.25 -23.31 13.89
N LEU A 147 -4.22 -23.35 14.74
CA LEU A 147 -3.80 -22.17 15.49
C LEU A 147 -2.75 -21.42 14.68
N MET A 148 -3.06 -20.18 14.31
CA MET A 148 -2.14 -19.29 13.61
C MET A 148 -1.38 -18.46 14.64
N ILE A 149 -0.05 -18.53 14.61
CA ILE A 149 0.85 -17.68 15.39
C ILE A 149 1.60 -16.76 14.43
N THR A 150 1.46 -15.45 14.64
CA THR A 150 2.25 -14.43 13.95
C THR A 150 3.23 -13.82 14.93
N GLY A 151 4.51 -13.68 14.55
CA GLY A 151 5.54 -13.05 15.37
C GLY A 151 5.89 -13.82 16.66
N SER A 152 6.50 -13.15 17.64
CA SER A 152 6.99 -13.78 18.88
C SER A 152 6.77 -12.90 20.13
N PRO A 153 6.44 -13.48 21.30
CA PRO A 153 6.29 -12.74 22.56
C PRO A 153 7.60 -12.24 23.18
N GLY A 154 8.75 -12.85 22.86
CA GLY A 154 10.03 -12.57 23.55
C GLY A 154 10.58 -11.15 23.34
N THR A 155 10.10 -10.44 22.32
CA THR A 155 10.46 -9.05 22.02
C THR A 155 9.64 -8.00 22.79
N LEU A 156 8.56 -8.42 23.48
CA LEU A 156 7.56 -7.53 24.10
C LEU A 156 8.03 -6.86 25.39
N GLN A 157 9.00 -7.44 26.12
CA GLN A 157 9.38 -6.99 27.46
C GLN A 157 10.40 -5.85 27.51
N LYS A 158 10.98 -5.42 26.37
CA LYS A 158 12.11 -4.47 26.37
C LYS A 158 11.80 -3.06 25.86
N HIS A 159 10.81 -2.88 24.99
CA HIS A 159 10.52 -1.58 24.35
C HIS A 159 9.01 -1.34 24.18
N PRO A 160 8.42 -0.32 24.82
CA PRO A 160 7.00 0.05 24.66
C PRO A 160 6.65 0.62 23.27
N VAL A 161 7.68 0.98 22.50
CA VAL A 161 7.59 1.52 21.14
C VAL A 161 8.12 0.45 20.20
N ASP A 162 7.33 0.08 19.19
CA ASP A 162 7.77 -0.90 18.19
C ASP A 162 8.97 -0.33 17.40
N HIS A 163 10.07 -1.07 17.40
CA HIS A 163 11.26 -0.77 16.60
C HIS A 163 11.19 -1.43 15.21
N GLY A 164 9.98 -1.81 14.74
CA GLY A 164 9.70 -2.32 13.39
C GLY A 164 9.56 -3.84 13.30
N MET A 165 9.01 -4.49 14.32
CA MET A 165 8.74 -5.94 14.36
C MET A 165 7.30 -6.27 13.97
N ALA A 166 6.39 -5.30 13.89
CA ALA A 166 5.02 -5.58 13.54
C ALA A 166 4.80 -5.82 12.04
N VAL A 167 3.94 -6.79 11.77
CA VAL A 167 3.44 -7.12 10.42
C VAL A 167 1.95 -6.83 10.34
N SER A 168 1.47 -6.53 9.13
CA SER A 168 0.02 -6.40 8.90
C SER A 168 -0.59 -7.78 8.71
N VAL A 169 -1.58 -8.09 9.54
CA VAL A 169 -2.35 -9.34 9.53
C VAL A 169 -3.85 -9.03 9.54
N SER A 170 -4.64 -10.00 9.11
CA SER A 170 -6.11 -9.90 9.08
C SER A 170 -6.71 -10.88 10.07
N ALA A 171 -7.37 -10.38 11.12
CA ALA A 171 -8.13 -11.21 12.04
C ALA A 171 -9.55 -11.45 11.50
N SER A 172 -10.08 -12.66 11.64
CA SER A 172 -11.45 -12.98 11.23
C SER A 172 -12.46 -12.59 12.31
N PRO A 173 -13.58 -11.91 11.98
CA PRO A 173 -14.66 -11.68 12.94
C PRO A 173 -15.32 -12.97 13.46
N GLY A 174 -15.24 -14.06 12.69
CA GLY A 174 -15.77 -15.37 13.10
C GLY A 174 -14.87 -16.11 14.10
N ALA A 175 -13.70 -15.57 14.43
CA ALA A 175 -12.75 -16.13 15.39
C ALA A 175 -12.35 -15.07 16.43
N CYS A 176 -11.79 -15.51 17.56
CA CYS A 176 -11.09 -14.60 18.45
C CYS A 176 -9.59 -14.62 18.21
N SER A 177 -8.96 -13.46 18.42
CA SER A 177 -7.51 -13.34 18.42
C SER A 177 -7.04 -12.52 19.61
N LEU A 178 -5.84 -12.82 20.08
CA LEU A 178 -5.22 -12.09 21.18
C LEU A 178 -3.70 -12.00 20.98
N GLY A 179 -3.08 -10.97 21.53
CA GLY A 179 -1.64 -10.80 21.40
C GLY A 179 -1.15 -9.39 21.74
N TRP A 180 -0.20 -8.91 20.95
CA TRP A 180 0.35 -7.56 21.01
C TRP A 180 0.25 -6.88 19.64
N GLY A 181 -0.43 -5.75 19.58
CA GLY A 181 -0.66 -5.03 18.34
C GLY A 181 -1.60 -3.84 18.51
N ALA A 182 -2.06 -3.32 17.38
CA ALA A 182 -3.08 -2.29 17.29
C ALA A 182 -3.95 -2.54 16.04
N PRO A 183 -5.23 -2.11 16.04
CA PRO A 183 -6.04 -2.13 14.84
C PRO A 183 -5.48 -1.18 13.76
N GLY A 184 -5.61 -1.59 12.50
CA GLY A 184 -5.06 -0.87 11.34
C GLY A 184 -3.96 -1.66 10.61
N ARG A 185 -3.46 -1.11 9.50
CA ARG A 185 -2.38 -1.75 8.70
C ARG A 185 -0.99 -1.22 9.02
N SER A 186 -0.89 -0.10 9.72
CA SER A 186 0.38 0.55 10.05
C SER A 186 0.67 0.43 11.54
N PRO A 187 1.94 0.27 11.94
CA PRO A 187 2.33 0.17 13.34
C PRO A 187 2.09 1.52 14.05
N GLY A 188 0.97 1.63 14.77
CA GLY A 188 0.67 2.74 15.66
C GLY A 188 1.20 2.50 17.08
N VAL A 189 0.55 3.08 18.09
CA VAL A 189 0.82 2.75 19.50
C VAL A 189 0.24 1.36 19.79
N MET A 190 1.11 0.35 19.84
CA MET A 190 0.72 -1.03 20.10
C MET A 190 0.57 -1.32 21.58
N GLY A 191 -0.26 -2.30 21.90
CA GLY A 191 -0.45 -2.79 23.26
C GLY A 191 -1.03 -4.19 23.28
N HIS A 192 -1.55 -4.62 24.43
CA HIS A 192 -2.26 -5.91 24.50
C HIS A 192 -3.53 -5.82 23.65
N LEU A 193 -3.64 -6.67 22.64
CA LEU A 193 -4.73 -6.66 21.67
C LEU A 193 -5.65 -7.87 21.87
N LEU A 194 -6.95 -7.65 21.74
CA LEU A 194 -8.00 -8.64 21.75
C LEU A 194 -9.00 -8.34 20.62
N THR A 195 -9.30 -9.32 19.78
CA THR A 195 -10.39 -9.22 18.79
C THR A 195 -11.43 -10.29 19.05
N ILE A 196 -12.70 -9.91 19.06
CA ILE A 196 -13.85 -10.81 19.21
C ILE A 196 -15.00 -10.24 18.37
N GLY A 197 -15.56 -11.03 17.46
CA GLY A 197 -16.60 -10.52 16.56
C GLY A 197 -16.06 -9.37 15.71
N THR A 198 -16.85 -8.30 15.55
CA THR A 198 -16.42 -7.08 14.84
C THR A 198 -15.74 -6.04 15.74
N ALA A 199 -15.39 -6.41 16.98
CA ALA A 199 -14.69 -5.56 17.92
C ALA A 199 -13.20 -5.88 17.98
N ALA A 200 -12.37 -4.83 17.95
CA ALA A 200 -10.95 -4.90 18.27
C ALA A 200 -10.68 -3.94 19.43
N ALA A 201 -10.28 -4.47 20.58
CA ALA A 201 -9.91 -3.69 21.75
C ALA A 201 -8.42 -3.87 22.03
N TRP A 202 -7.71 -2.79 22.38
CA TRP A 202 -6.31 -2.88 22.74
C TRP A 202 -5.97 -1.96 23.91
N LEU A 203 -4.94 -2.34 24.66
CA LEU A 203 -4.48 -1.63 25.85
C LEU A 203 -3.07 -1.09 25.63
N PRO A 204 -2.92 0.19 25.22
CA PRO A 204 -1.62 0.84 25.03
C PRO A 204 -0.77 0.86 26.32
N PRO A 205 0.57 0.88 26.23
CA PRO A 205 1.44 1.09 27.37
C PRO A 205 1.08 2.37 28.15
N GLY A 206 0.87 2.24 29.46
CA GLY A 206 0.56 3.37 30.35
C GLY A 206 -0.92 3.78 30.44
N SER A 207 -1.83 3.10 29.73
CA SER A 207 -3.27 3.46 29.62
C SER A 207 -4.15 3.23 30.86
N HIS A 208 -3.59 3.03 32.06
CA HIS A 208 -4.36 2.82 33.30
C HIS A 208 -5.55 1.82 33.18
N GLU A 209 -5.36 0.73 32.44
CA GLU A 209 -6.31 -0.40 32.28
C GLU A 209 -7.59 -0.11 31.47
N SER A 210 -7.75 1.12 30.96
CA SER A 210 -8.85 1.48 30.05
C SER A 210 -8.45 1.13 28.61
N PRO A 211 -9.16 0.21 27.93
CA PRO A 211 -8.84 -0.13 26.55
C PRO A 211 -9.33 0.95 25.58
N ASP A 212 -8.54 1.19 24.56
CA ASP A 212 -9.04 1.78 23.32
C ASP A 212 -9.72 0.67 22.50
N TYR A 213 -10.71 1.04 21.68
CA TYR A 213 -11.44 0.07 20.88
C TYR A 213 -11.88 0.61 19.53
N LEU A 214 -12.04 -0.30 18.58
CA LEU A 214 -12.59 -0.08 17.26
C LEU A 214 -13.75 -1.07 17.05
N LEU A 215 -14.93 -0.53 16.73
CA LEU A 215 -16.09 -1.31 16.30
C LEU A 215 -16.21 -1.19 14.79
N LEU A 216 -16.10 -2.32 14.11
CA LEU A 216 -16.22 -2.41 12.65
C LEU A 216 -17.67 -2.74 12.27
N ASP A 217 -18.04 -2.41 11.03
CA ASP A 217 -19.35 -2.78 10.49
C ASP A 217 -19.46 -4.31 10.39
N ASP A 218 -20.65 -4.86 10.64
CA ASP A 218 -20.93 -6.31 10.60
C ASP A 218 -20.68 -6.94 9.21
N ARG A 219 -20.52 -6.12 8.17
CA ARG A 219 -20.16 -6.55 6.81
C ARG A 219 -18.65 -6.65 6.58
N THR A 220 -17.84 -6.29 7.57
CA THR A 220 -16.39 -6.32 7.46
C THR A 220 -15.93 -7.78 7.44
N ALA A 221 -15.30 -8.23 6.36
CA ALA A 221 -14.85 -9.61 6.22
C ALA A 221 -13.66 -9.94 7.13
N THR A 222 -12.81 -8.95 7.42
CA THR A 222 -11.57 -9.10 8.20
C THR A 222 -11.23 -7.83 8.96
N ILE A 223 -10.72 -7.95 10.17
CA ILE A 223 -10.19 -6.87 10.99
C ILE A 223 -8.71 -6.68 10.64
N PRO A 224 -8.31 -5.54 10.04
CA PRO A 224 -6.89 -5.27 9.81
C PRO A 224 -6.21 -4.99 11.15
N VAL A 225 -5.10 -5.69 11.39
CA VAL A 225 -4.31 -5.61 12.62
C VAL A 225 -2.83 -5.44 12.25
N ALA A 226 -2.16 -4.49 12.88
CA ALA A 226 -0.70 -4.41 12.87
C ALA A 226 -0.21 -5.05 14.16
N SER A 227 0.52 -6.17 14.05
CA SER A 227 0.89 -6.96 15.23
C SER A 227 2.31 -7.50 15.13
N SER A 228 3.03 -7.40 16.25
CA SER A 228 4.33 -8.06 16.45
C SER A 228 4.18 -9.45 17.08
N PHE A 229 2.99 -9.76 17.62
CA PHE A 229 2.63 -11.07 18.13
C PHE A 229 1.11 -11.26 18.11
N LEU A 230 0.57 -12.24 17.37
CA LEU A 230 -0.86 -12.54 17.35
C LEU A 230 -1.12 -14.04 17.35
N ILE A 231 -2.03 -14.47 18.21
CA ILE A 231 -2.61 -15.82 18.19
C ILE A 231 -4.05 -15.71 17.67
N SER A 232 -4.40 -16.53 16.68
CA SER A 232 -5.77 -16.64 16.15
C SER A 232 -6.11 -18.05 15.70
N SER A 233 -7.39 -18.37 15.53
CA SER A 233 -7.84 -19.64 14.92
C SER A 233 -8.22 -19.49 13.46
N SER A 234 -8.02 -20.55 12.67
CA SER A 234 -8.54 -20.63 11.31
C SER A 234 -10.04 -20.94 11.31
N GLY A 235 -10.87 -19.94 10.97
CA GLY A 235 -12.30 -20.13 10.74
C GLY A 235 -13.18 -20.15 12.01
N PRO A 236 -14.51 -20.33 11.84
CA PRO A 236 -15.47 -20.30 12.93
C PRO A 236 -15.33 -21.50 13.87
N ALA A 237 -15.68 -21.32 15.13
CA ALA A 237 -15.56 -22.37 16.14
C ALA A 237 -16.56 -23.53 15.92
N PRO A 238 -16.10 -24.79 15.92
CA PRO A 238 -16.95 -25.99 15.80
C PRO A 238 -17.82 -26.27 17.02
N LEU A 239 -17.42 -25.81 18.21
CA LEU A 239 -18.16 -26.02 19.46
C LEU A 239 -18.76 -24.70 19.93
N THR A 240 -20.06 -24.68 20.16
CA THR A 240 -20.73 -23.59 20.86
C THR A 240 -21.44 -24.14 22.07
N GLY A 241 -21.55 -23.36 23.14
CA GLY A 241 -22.21 -23.85 24.33
C GLY A 241 -22.45 -22.82 25.39
N ARG A 242 -23.13 -23.28 26.43
CA ARG A 242 -23.38 -22.53 27.66
C ARG A 242 -23.03 -23.33 28.89
N MET A 243 -22.62 -22.62 29.92
CA MET A 243 -22.28 -23.12 31.24
C MET A 243 -23.18 -22.45 32.29
N GLN A 244 -23.69 -23.26 33.22
CA GLN A 244 -24.43 -22.82 34.39
C GLN A 244 -23.85 -23.49 35.64
N SER A 245 -23.34 -22.69 36.58
CA SER A 245 -22.87 -23.16 37.88
C SER A 245 -24.02 -23.74 38.71
N LYS A 246 -23.75 -24.78 39.50
CA LYS A 246 -24.68 -25.33 40.50
C LYS A 246 -24.69 -24.54 41.81
N SER A 247 -23.71 -23.65 42.01
CA SER A 247 -23.56 -22.78 43.19
C SER A 247 -23.64 -21.32 42.77
N GLU A 248 -24.24 -20.49 43.63
CA GLU A 248 -24.26 -19.03 43.48
C GLU A 248 -22.86 -18.41 43.64
N GLU A 249 -21.90 -19.13 44.24
CA GLU A 249 -20.49 -18.71 44.31
C GLU A 249 -19.74 -18.87 42.98
N GLY A 250 -20.33 -19.56 42.00
CA GLY A 250 -19.72 -19.84 40.70
C GLY A 250 -18.71 -20.99 40.72
N ILE A 251 -18.04 -21.16 39.58
CA ILE A 251 -16.85 -21.99 39.43
C ILE A 251 -15.67 -21.11 39.02
N SER A 252 -14.44 -21.56 39.28
CA SER A 252 -13.27 -20.80 38.86
C SER A 252 -13.10 -20.82 37.34
N ILE A 253 -12.53 -19.77 36.75
CA ILE A 253 -12.21 -19.76 35.31
C ILE A 253 -11.23 -20.89 34.94
N SER A 254 -10.38 -21.31 35.88
CA SER A 254 -9.51 -22.48 35.71
C SER A 254 -10.32 -23.77 35.59
N ASP A 255 -11.34 -23.95 36.45
CA ASP A 255 -12.25 -25.10 36.39
C ASP A 255 -13.08 -25.11 35.11
N LEU A 256 -13.45 -23.93 34.59
CA LEU A 256 -14.10 -23.81 33.27
C LEU A 256 -13.17 -24.29 32.16
N CYS A 257 -11.91 -23.84 32.13
CA CYS A 257 -10.93 -24.27 31.13
C CYS A 257 -10.66 -25.79 31.22
N ASP A 258 -10.51 -26.34 32.43
CA ASP A 258 -10.34 -27.77 32.67
C ASP A 258 -11.57 -28.57 32.18
N ALA A 259 -12.78 -28.09 32.48
CA ALA A 259 -14.03 -28.72 32.06
C ALA A 259 -14.14 -28.75 30.53
N LEU A 260 -13.83 -27.65 29.84
CA LEU A 260 -13.89 -27.59 28.38
C LEU A 260 -12.84 -28.50 27.73
N SER A 261 -11.66 -28.63 28.32
CA SER A 261 -10.63 -29.59 27.90
C SER A 261 -11.11 -31.04 28.05
N GLU A 262 -11.70 -31.36 29.20
CA GLU A 262 -12.28 -32.68 29.47
C GLU A 262 -13.42 -33.01 28.49
N ILE A 263 -14.27 -32.02 28.20
CA ILE A 263 -15.39 -32.19 27.26
C ILE A 263 -14.87 -32.38 25.83
N ALA A 264 -13.90 -31.58 25.39
CA ALA A 264 -13.29 -31.75 24.06
C ALA A 264 -12.67 -33.15 23.89
N GLY A 265 -12.02 -33.67 24.93
CA GLY A 265 -11.49 -35.03 24.96
C GLY A 265 -12.58 -36.11 24.88
N ARG A 266 -13.72 -35.92 25.56
CA ARG A 266 -14.85 -36.87 25.53
C ARG A 266 -15.57 -36.93 24.18
N LEU A 267 -15.59 -35.82 23.45
CA LEU A 267 -16.29 -35.72 22.16
C LEU A 267 -15.42 -36.15 20.96
N ASP A 268 -14.14 -36.47 21.19
CA ASP A 268 -13.20 -37.08 20.22
C ASP A 268 -13.03 -36.32 18.88
N PHE A 269 -12.92 -34.99 18.93
CA PHE A 269 -12.64 -34.12 17.77
C PHE A 269 -11.18 -34.17 17.28
N GLY A 270 -10.47 -35.26 17.52
CA GLY A 270 -9.01 -35.30 17.35
C GLY A 270 -8.30 -34.32 18.29
N TYR A 271 -8.86 -34.09 19.49
CA TYR A 271 -8.33 -33.16 20.50
C TYR A 271 -6.90 -33.54 20.91
N ARG A 272 -5.95 -32.62 20.71
CA ARG A 272 -4.53 -32.80 21.05
C ARG A 272 -4.10 -32.00 22.26
N GLY A 273 -5.03 -31.65 23.15
CA GLY A 273 -4.74 -30.90 24.37
C GLY A 273 -4.64 -29.39 24.18
N LEU A 274 -5.21 -28.82 23.12
CA LEU A 274 -5.18 -27.38 22.84
C LEU A 274 -6.53 -26.87 22.33
N LEU A 275 -7.06 -25.83 22.99
CA LEU A 275 -8.24 -25.09 22.57
C LEU A 275 -7.93 -23.59 22.49
N ILE A 276 -8.63 -22.90 21.60
CA ILE A 276 -8.83 -21.45 21.68
C ILE A 276 -10.32 -21.19 21.75
N LEU A 277 -10.76 -20.35 22.68
CA LEU A 277 -12.18 -20.08 22.87
C LEU A 277 -12.45 -18.61 23.13
N SER A 278 -13.58 -18.15 22.59
CA SER A 278 -14.16 -16.86 22.92
C SER A 278 -15.33 -17.07 23.88
N PHE A 279 -15.48 -16.22 24.89
CA PHE A 279 -16.52 -16.37 25.90
C PHE A 279 -17.14 -15.04 26.32
N CYS A 280 -18.42 -15.11 26.72
CA CYS A 280 -19.11 -14.11 27.51
C CYS A 280 -19.47 -14.76 28.85
N ALA A 281 -19.18 -14.14 29.99
CA ALA A 281 -19.49 -14.75 31.29
C ALA A 281 -19.97 -13.74 32.33
N GLU A 282 -20.90 -14.20 33.16
CA GLU A 282 -21.30 -13.52 34.39
C GLU A 282 -20.32 -13.90 35.50
N ALA A 283 -19.53 -12.93 35.95
CA ALA A 283 -18.56 -13.10 37.02
C ALA A 283 -19.08 -12.57 38.36
N VAL A 284 -18.91 -13.39 39.41
CA VAL A 284 -19.19 -13.01 40.80
C VAL A 284 -17.99 -12.32 41.43
N SER A 285 -16.79 -12.71 41.01
CA SER A 285 -15.54 -12.06 41.41
C SER A 285 -14.52 -12.09 40.28
N VAL A 286 -13.86 -10.96 40.05
CA VAL A 286 -12.87 -10.82 38.99
C VAL A 286 -11.49 -10.64 39.61
N HIS A 287 -10.53 -11.44 39.17
CA HIS A 287 -9.12 -11.30 39.49
C HIS A 287 -8.36 -11.06 38.19
N LEU A 288 -7.50 -10.04 38.15
CA LEU A 288 -6.64 -9.73 37.01
C LEU A 288 -5.18 -9.87 37.43
N TYR A 289 -4.31 -10.28 36.51
CA TYR A 289 -2.87 -10.24 36.70
C TYR A 289 -2.37 -8.79 36.59
N ALA A 290 -1.65 -8.32 37.61
CA ALA A 290 -1.19 -6.94 37.71
C ALA A 290 -0.04 -6.61 36.74
N HIS A 291 -0.09 -5.41 36.18
CA HIS A 291 1.06 -4.72 35.57
C HIS A 291 1.62 -3.69 36.57
N GLY A 292 2.04 -4.14 37.77
CA GLY A 292 2.82 -3.32 38.71
C GLY A 292 2.09 -2.44 39.73
N HIS A 293 0.78 -2.59 39.98
CA HIS A 293 0.05 -1.76 40.96
C HIS A 293 -0.99 -2.54 41.80
N GLU A 294 -0.58 -3.11 42.95
CA GLU A 294 -1.46 -3.88 43.86
C GLU A 294 -2.60 -3.06 44.51
N GLU A 295 -2.39 -1.76 44.82
CA GLU A 295 -3.35 -0.94 45.59
C GLU A 295 -4.66 -0.64 44.85
N ARG A 296 -4.70 -0.69 43.51
CA ARG A 296 -5.90 -0.37 42.70
C ARG A 296 -6.78 -1.57 42.37
N PHE A 297 -6.31 -2.79 42.63
CA PHE A 297 -7.14 -3.99 42.51
C PHE A 297 -8.23 -4.05 43.57
N GLN A 298 -8.03 -3.40 44.72
CA GLN A 298 -9.09 -3.24 45.72
C GLN A 298 -10.27 -2.44 45.17
N ASP A 299 -10.05 -1.36 44.40
CA ASP A 299 -11.13 -0.55 43.79
C ASP A 299 -11.92 -1.32 42.72
N LEU A 300 -11.26 -2.16 41.91
CA LEU A 300 -11.91 -3.00 40.90
C LEU A 300 -12.68 -4.17 41.53
N HIS A 301 -12.11 -4.77 42.58
CA HIS A 301 -12.78 -5.80 43.36
C HIS A 301 -14.02 -5.23 44.08
N GLU A 302 -13.92 -4.02 44.65
CA GLU A 302 -15.05 -3.31 45.25
C GLU A 302 -16.12 -2.90 44.22
N LYS A 303 -15.75 -2.49 43.01
CA LYS A 303 -16.69 -2.18 41.92
C LYS A 303 -17.34 -3.42 41.30
N ALA A 304 -16.64 -4.54 41.25
CA ALA A 304 -17.16 -5.81 40.72
C ALA A 304 -18.00 -6.60 41.74
N SER A 305 -18.13 -6.14 42.99
CA SER A 305 -18.93 -6.78 44.05
C SER A 305 -20.41 -6.99 43.69
N GLY A 306 -20.92 -6.25 42.70
CA GLY A 306 -22.29 -6.35 42.18
C GLY A 306 -22.46 -7.32 41.00
N GLY A 307 -21.41 -8.04 40.62
CA GLY A 307 -21.33 -8.85 39.41
C GLY A 307 -20.77 -8.06 38.22
N ALA A 308 -20.05 -8.74 37.33
CA ALA A 308 -19.45 -8.16 36.13
C ALA A 308 -19.67 -9.04 34.90
N LEU A 309 -19.83 -8.40 33.74
CA LEU A 309 -19.81 -9.10 32.46
C LEU A 309 -18.37 -9.19 31.95
N LEU A 310 -17.91 -10.41 31.68
CA LEU A 310 -16.63 -10.69 31.06
C LEU A 310 -16.84 -11.02 29.59
N ALA A 311 -16.03 -10.45 28.71
CA ALA A 311 -15.96 -10.87 27.31
C ALA A 311 -14.51 -11.03 26.88
N GLY A 312 -14.09 -12.24 26.55
CA GLY A 312 -12.68 -12.56 26.42
C GLY A 312 -12.36 -13.68 25.43
N CYS A 313 -11.06 -13.88 25.24
CA CYS A 313 -10.47 -14.97 24.47
C CYS A 313 -9.45 -15.69 25.36
N ALA A 314 -9.46 -17.01 25.33
CA ALA A 314 -8.61 -17.87 26.15
C ALA A 314 -7.90 -18.92 25.30
N VAL A 315 -6.61 -19.11 25.55
CA VAL A 315 -5.83 -20.26 25.08
C VAL A 315 -5.79 -21.28 26.21
N VAL A 316 -6.35 -22.47 25.97
CA VAL A 316 -6.44 -23.55 26.97
C VAL A 316 -5.52 -24.68 26.55
N VAL A 317 -4.63 -25.08 27.45
CA VAL A 317 -3.62 -26.12 27.22
C VAL A 317 -3.78 -27.22 28.26
N ASP A 318 -4.15 -28.42 27.81
CA ASP A 318 -4.17 -29.63 28.64
C ASP A 318 -2.78 -30.27 28.66
N GLN A 319 -2.04 -30.00 29.73
CA GLN A 319 -0.64 -30.42 29.88
C GLN A 319 -0.45 -31.95 29.93
N GLU A 320 -1.49 -32.75 30.18
CA GLU A 320 -1.38 -34.21 30.23
C GLU A 320 -1.30 -34.81 28.82
N ILE A 321 -2.06 -34.25 27.87
CA ILE A 321 -2.19 -34.78 26.51
C ILE A 321 -1.35 -33.97 25.50
N PHE A 322 -0.93 -32.76 25.86
CA PHE A 322 -0.21 -31.84 24.97
C PHE A 322 1.09 -32.43 24.37
N PRO A 323 1.23 -32.50 23.02
CA PRO A 323 2.37 -33.12 22.35
C PRO A 323 3.73 -32.49 22.70
N ILE A 324 4.76 -33.34 22.86
CA ILE A 324 6.10 -32.92 23.28
C ILE A 324 6.74 -31.90 22.32
N HIS A 325 6.46 -31.96 21.01
CA HIS A 325 7.04 -31.03 20.03
C HIS A 325 6.52 -29.59 20.16
N PHE A 326 5.32 -29.38 20.70
CA PHE A 326 4.80 -28.05 21.02
C PHE A 326 5.33 -27.50 22.36
N ARG A 327 5.95 -28.34 23.22
CA ARG A 327 6.41 -27.94 24.56
C ARG A 327 7.69 -27.09 24.57
N THR A 328 8.46 -27.07 23.48
CA THR A 328 9.78 -26.38 23.45
C THR A 328 9.85 -25.16 22.54
N ALA A 329 9.08 -25.10 21.44
CA ALA A 329 9.13 -23.98 20.50
C ALA A 329 8.11 -22.87 20.83
N ASP A 330 6.92 -23.24 21.32
CA ASP A 330 5.76 -22.33 21.38
C ASP A 330 5.29 -22.00 22.81
N ALA A 331 6.00 -22.50 23.83
CA ALA A 331 5.60 -22.32 25.23
C ALA A 331 5.47 -20.83 25.62
N GLU A 332 6.36 -19.97 25.10
CA GLU A 332 6.26 -18.52 25.35
C GLU A 332 5.03 -17.88 24.69
N ALA A 333 4.58 -18.42 23.55
CA ALA A 333 3.39 -17.92 22.85
C ALA A 333 2.11 -18.35 23.57
N LEU A 334 2.01 -19.63 23.94
CA LEU A 334 0.79 -20.21 24.48
C LEU A 334 0.50 -19.81 25.93
N PHE A 335 1.55 -19.53 26.72
CA PHE A 335 1.40 -19.07 28.10
C PHE A 335 1.73 -17.58 28.24
N HIS A 336 1.16 -16.94 29.26
CA HIS A 336 1.49 -15.57 29.64
C HIS A 336 2.49 -15.59 30.82
N HIS A 337 3.45 -14.66 30.82
CA HIS A 337 4.42 -14.49 31.90
C HIS A 337 4.27 -13.09 32.52
N PRO A 338 3.44 -12.94 33.56
CA PRO A 338 3.30 -11.66 34.27
C PRO A 338 4.61 -11.27 34.94
N GLN A 339 4.94 -9.98 34.96
CA GLN A 339 6.22 -9.47 35.50
C GLN A 339 6.44 -9.83 36.97
N ASP A 340 5.36 -9.88 37.77
CA ASP A 340 5.39 -10.13 39.21
C ASP A 340 4.92 -11.54 39.59
N HIS A 341 4.88 -12.49 38.64
CA HIS A 341 4.42 -13.86 38.89
C HIS A 341 5.52 -14.89 38.59
N PRO A 342 5.86 -15.80 39.52
CA PRO A 342 7.00 -16.71 39.39
C PRO A 342 6.81 -17.84 38.34
N PHE A 343 5.59 -18.04 37.84
CA PHE A 343 5.25 -19.11 36.92
C PHE A 343 4.48 -18.59 35.71
N ALA A 344 4.59 -19.33 34.59
CA ALA A 344 3.74 -19.12 33.42
C ALA A 344 2.27 -19.37 33.79
N VAL A 345 1.37 -18.51 33.30
CA VAL A 345 -0.07 -18.57 33.56
C VAL A 345 -0.84 -18.77 32.26
N PRO A 346 -2.05 -19.36 32.30
CA PRO A 346 -2.90 -19.48 31.13
C PRO A 346 -3.15 -18.11 30.48
N ARG A 347 -3.13 -18.05 29.16
CA ARG A 347 -3.33 -16.82 28.40
C ARG A 347 -4.82 -16.56 28.22
N ILE A 348 -5.43 -15.91 29.22
CA ILE A 348 -6.86 -15.57 29.26
C ILE A 348 -6.98 -14.05 29.29
N MET A 349 -7.31 -13.41 28.17
CA MET A 349 -7.48 -11.95 28.10
C MET A 349 -8.97 -11.60 27.98
N SER A 350 -9.42 -10.62 28.75
CA SER A 350 -10.84 -10.25 28.81
C SER A 350 -11.03 -8.74 28.88
N LEU A 351 -12.11 -8.28 28.27
CA LEU A 351 -12.80 -7.06 28.65
C LEU A 351 -13.68 -7.34 29.88
N VAL A 352 -13.72 -6.39 30.80
CA VAL A 352 -14.51 -6.44 32.04
C VAL A 352 -15.44 -5.23 32.05
N PHE A 353 -16.75 -5.48 32.10
CA PHE A 353 -17.78 -4.47 32.18
C PHE A 353 -18.48 -4.55 33.54
N PRO A 354 -18.14 -3.70 34.52
CA PRO A 354 -18.84 -3.65 35.79
C PRO A 354 -20.31 -3.27 35.61
N ASP A 355 -21.17 -3.81 36.47
CA ASP A 355 -22.61 -3.49 36.56
C ASP A 355 -23.43 -3.79 35.29
N MET A 356 -22.88 -4.56 34.34
CA MET A 356 -23.56 -4.95 33.11
C MET A 356 -24.21 -6.34 33.26
N PRO A 357 -25.51 -6.50 32.97
CA PRO A 357 -26.19 -7.78 33.14
C PRO A 357 -25.76 -8.78 32.06
N PHE A 358 -25.69 -10.05 32.43
CA PHE A 358 -25.57 -11.14 31.48
C PHE A 358 -26.94 -11.48 30.85
N ILE A 359 -27.00 -11.60 29.52
CA ILE A 359 -28.21 -11.95 28.78
C ILE A 359 -28.00 -13.31 28.13
N GLU A 360 -28.82 -14.29 28.53
CA GLU A 360 -28.58 -15.73 28.30
C GLU A 360 -28.62 -16.15 26.82
N ASP A 361 -29.31 -15.38 25.96
CA ASP A 361 -29.47 -15.64 24.52
C ASP A 361 -28.89 -14.51 23.63
N GLN A 362 -28.08 -13.61 24.20
CA GLN A 362 -27.43 -12.56 23.42
C GLN A 362 -26.17 -13.09 22.75
N PHE A 363 -25.97 -12.77 21.46
CA PHE A 363 -24.74 -13.09 20.77
C PHE A 363 -23.55 -12.37 21.41
N LEU A 364 -22.41 -13.05 21.50
CA LEU A 364 -21.18 -12.53 22.10
C LEU A 364 -20.77 -11.16 21.53
N GLN A 365 -20.89 -11.00 20.21
CA GLN A 365 -20.56 -9.75 19.53
C GLN A 365 -21.47 -8.58 19.92
N ASP A 366 -22.76 -8.86 20.18
CA ASP A 366 -23.74 -7.85 20.55
C ASP A 366 -23.52 -7.42 22.00
N ALA A 367 -23.23 -8.37 22.89
CA ALA A 367 -22.88 -8.07 24.29
C ALA A 367 -21.64 -7.17 24.39
N ILE A 368 -20.61 -7.42 23.57
CA ILE A 368 -19.39 -6.59 23.51
C ILE A 368 -19.71 -5.21 22.94
N ARG A 369 -20.47 -5.14 21.84
CA ARG A 369 -20.87 -3.88 21.22
C ARG A 369 -21.65 -3.02 22.22
N ASP A 370 -22.66 -3.60 22.85
CA ASP A 370 -23.48 -2.91 23.84
C ASP A 370 -22.63 -2.43 25.01
N GLY A 371 -21.68 -3.26 25.48
CA GLY A 371 -20.78 -2.93 26.57
C GLY A 371 -19.90 -1.72 26.24
N LEU A 372 -19.23 -1.76 25.09
CA LEU A 372 -18.33 -0.69 24.64
C LEU A 372 -19.08 0.61 24.31
N VAL A 373 -20.31 0.53 23.76
CA VAL A 373 -21.13 1.71 23.38
C VAL A 373 -21.93 2.26 24.57
N SER A 374 -22.13 1.49 25.65
CA SER A 374 -22.94 1.90 26.82
C SER A 374 -22.41 3.15 27.55
N GLY A 375 -21.16 3.56 27.29
CA GLY A 375 -20.50 4.66 27.98
C GLY A 375 -20.04 4.29 29.41
N ARG A 376 -20.18 3.02 29.81
CA ARG A 376 -19.66 2.49 31.07
C ARG A 376 -18.16 2.20 30.92
N PRO A 377 -17.34 2.42 31.98
CA PRO A 377 -15.93 2.11 31.92
C PRO A 377 -15.74 0.60 31.75
N ALA A 378 -15.10 0.20 30.65
CA ALA A 378 -14.61 -1.14 30.43
C ALA A 378 -13.13 -1.21 30.85
N PHE A 379 -12.71 -2.36 31.37
CA PHE A 379 -11.31 -2.64 31.67
C PHE A 379 -10.80 -3.77 30.80
N ALA A 380 -9.52 -3.75 30.43
CA ALA A 380 -8.90 -4.86 29.70
C ALA A 380 -7.73 -5.43 30.49
N GLY A 381 -7.62 -6.76 30.56
CA GLY A 381 -6.49 -7.40 31.22
C GLY A 381 -6.51 -8.92 31.14
N TYR A 382 -5.48 -9.53 31.71
CA TYR A 382 -5.39 -10.99 31.81
C TYR A 382 -6.06 -11.48 33.07
N LEU A 383 -7.03 -12.40 32.94
CA LEU A 383 -7.76 -12.97 34.07
C LEU A 383 -6.88 -13.93 34.88
N GLY A 384 -6.94 -13.81 36.20
CA GLY A 384 -6.39 -14.75 37.15
C GLY A 384 -7.28 -15.99 37.30
N PRO A 385 -6.70 -17.16 37.62
CA PRO A 385 -7.40 -18.44 37.67
C PRO A 385 -8.48 -18.51 38.76
N ARG A 386 -8.45 -17.60 39.73
CA ARG A 386 -9.42 -17.51 40.83
C ARG A 386 -10.71 -16.76 40.48
N THR A 387 -10.79 -16.12 39.32
CA THR A 387 -12.00 -15.43 38.84
C THR A 387 -13.18 -16.40 38.88
N GLN A 388 -14.26 -16.03 39.56
CA GLN A 388 -15.44 -16.88 39.72
C GLN A 388 -16.52 -16.51 38.72
N VAL A 389 -17.02 -17.49 37.98
CA VAL A 389 -18.06 -17.34 36.95
C VAL A 389 -19.27 -18.23 37.23
N CYS A 390 -20.47 -17.67 37.12
CA CYS A 390 -21.73 -18.37 37.39
C CYS A 390 -22.43 -18.83 36.11
N LYS A 391 -22.40 -18.00 35.07
CA LYS A 391 -22.95 -18.29 33.75
C LYS A 391 -21.91 -17.97 32.70
N ALA A 392 -21.86 -18.74 31.63
CA ALA A 392 -21.07 -18.37 30.46
C ALA A 392 -21.70 -18.88 29.16
N THR A 393 -21.57 -18.11 28.09
CA THR A 393 -21.68 -18.57 26.72
C THR A 393 -20.29 -18.59 26.10
N PHE A 394 -20.00 -19.59 25.28
CA PHE A 394 -18.68 -19.74 24.67
C PHE A 394 -18.75 -20.36 23.29
N SER A 395 -17.68 -20.11 22.53
CA SER A 395 -17.38 -20.77 21.26
C SER A 395 -15.93 -21.23 21.31
N ALA A 396 -15.67 -22.51 21.03
CA ALA A 396 -14.36 -23.13 21.20
C ALA A 396 -13.91 -23.86 19.93
N SER A 397 -12.66 -23.61 19.54
CA SER A 397 -11.97 -24.27 18.44
C SER A 397 -11.01 -25.32 18.97
N VAL A 398 -11.21 -26.56 18.51
CA VAL A 398 -10.33 -27.70 18.78
C VAL A 398 -9.15 -27.61 17.83
N ILE A 399 -7.94 -27.45 18.37
CA ILE A 399 -6.74 -27.22 17.55
C ILE A 399 -6.08 -28.55 17.18
N SER A 400 -5.89 -28.75 15.88
CA SER A 400 -5.18 -29.92 15.32
C SER A 400 -3.67 -29.69 15.16
N ASP A 401 -3.28 -28.47 14.80
CA ASP A 401 -1.89 -28.09 14.52
C ASP A 401 -1.65 -26.59 14.75
N ILE A 402 -0.39 -26.21 14.90
CA ILE A 402 0.06 -24.82 15.04
C ILE A 402 0.82 -24.42 13.78
N LEU A 403 0.34 -23.39 13.08
CA LEU A 403 1.02 -22.78 11.96
C LEU A 403 1.63 -21.45 12.38
N HIS A 404 2.95 -21.36 12.23
CA HIS A 404 3.65 -20.09 12.27
C HIS A 404 3.47 -19.40 10.93
N SER A 405 3.00 -18.16 10.94
CA SER A 405 3.09 -17.29 9.77
C SER A 405 4.58 -17.06 9.51
N ALA A 406 5.17 -17.84 8.59
CA ALA A 406 6.55 -17.66 8.19
C ALA A 406 6.71 -16.25 7.61
N GLU A 407 7.72 -15.53 8.08
CA GLU A 407 8.12 -14.27 7.46
C GLU A 407 8.39 -14.51 5.97
N THR A 408 8.02 -13.55 5.12
CA THR A 408 8.39 -13.57 3.70
C THR A 408 9.91 -13.65 3.59
N GLU A 409 10.42 -14.73 3.02
CA GLU A 409 11.85 -14.92 2.78
C GLU A 409 12.31 -13.95 1.69
N ILE A 410 13.28 -13.09 1.97
CA ILE A 410 13.83 -12.15 1.00
C ILE A 410 15.16 -12.72 0.51
N VAL A 411 15.22 -13.06 -0.78
CA VAL A 411 16.42 -13.56 -1.45
C VAL A 411 16.92 -12.46 -2.38
N ILE A 412 18.19 -12.07 -2.27
CA ILE A 412 18.80 -11.06 -3.13
C ILE A 412 19.80 -11.74 -4.07
N ASP A 413 19.62 -11.54 -5.37
CA ASP A 413 20.51 -12.06 -6.41
C ASP A 413 21.69 -11.09 -6.65
N GLY A 414 22.81 -11.33 -5.97
CA GLY A 414 24.04 -10.55 -6.11
C GLY A 414 24.41 -9.70 -4.89
N GLU A 415 25.50 -8.92 -5.01
CA GLU A 415 25.95 -8.02 -3.94
C GLU A 415 25.26 -6.65 -4.05
N VAL A 416 24.66 -6.19 -2.95
CA VAL A 416 24.00 -4.89 -2.87
C VAL A 416 24.46 -4.14 -1.63
N THR A 417 25.01 -2.95 -1.83
CA THR A 417 25.43 -2.06 -0.75
C THR A 417 24.30 -1.10 -0.38
N GLY A 418 24.08 -0.86 0.92
CA GLY A 418 23.08 0.12 1.39
C GLY A 418 21.74 -0.47 1.81
N LEU A 419 21.58 -1.79 1.81
CA LEU A 419 20.44 -2.46 2.44
C LEU A 419 20.40 -2.19 3.94
N ASN A 420 19.21 -1.96 4.48
CA ASN A 420 18.97 -1.73 5.90
C ASN A 420 17.71 -2.49 6.34
N GLN A 421 17.46 -2.56 7.66
CA GLN A 421 16.32 -3.29 8.21
C GLN A 421 14.97 -2.70 7.80
N ASP A 422 14.88 -1.39 7.58
CA ASP A 422 13.65 -0.74 7.13
C ASP A 422 13.28 -1.17 5.70
N TYR A 423 14.27 -1.35 4.82
CA TYR A 423 14.06 -1.88 3.47
C TYR A 423 13.53 -3.31 3.47
N GLU A 424 14.08 -4.20 4.30
CA GLU A 424 13.51 -5.54 4.44
C GLU A 424 12.06 -5.50 4.95
N ARG A 425 11.75 -4.63 5.91
CA ARG A 425 10.37 -4.45 6.40
C ARG A 425 9.44 -3.99 5.29
N ILE A 426 9.86 -2.98 4.53
CA ILE A 426 9.10 -2.43 3.41
C ILE A 426 8.78 -3.55 2.40
N VAL A 427 9.75 -4.39 2.05
CA VAL A 427 9.53 -5.55 1.17
C VAL A 427 8.48 -6.50 1.76
N ARG A 428 8.59 -6.85 3.05
CA ARG A 428 7.59 -7.73 3.70
C ARG A 428 6.19 -7.10 3.74
N MET A 429 6.09 -5.79 3.93
CA MET A 429 4.82 -5.05 3.93
C MET A 429 4.19 -4.95 2.53
N LEU A 430 5.02 -4.83 1.49
CA LEU A 430 4.59 -4.86 0.09
C LEU A 430 4.09 -6.26 -0.32
N HIS A 431 4.57 -7.32 0.35
CA HIS A 431 4.32 -8.71 -0.02
C HIS A 431 3.80 -9.57 1.16
N PRO A 432 2.65 -9.23 1.76
CA PRO A 432 2.16 -9.91 2.98
C PRO A 432 1.75 -11.38 2.73
N ASP A 433 1.31 -11.69 1.51
CA ASP A 433 0.80 -13.01 1.12
C ASP A 433 1.86 -13.90 0.44
N CYS A 434 3.11 -13.44 0.39
CA CYS A 434 4.23 -14.17 -0.21
C CYS A 434 4.96 -15.05 0.79
N SER A 435 5.43 -16.22 0.35
CA SER A 435 6.40 -17.01 1.10
C SER A 435 7.84 -16.57 0.82
N MET A 436 8.12 -16.09 -0.39
CA MET A 436 9.46 -15.70 -0.81
C MET A 436 9.39 -14.57 -1.84
N VAL A 437 10.36 -13.66 -1.80
CA VAL A 437 10.58 -12.60 -2.78
C VAL A 437 12.03 -12.69 -3.26
N LEU A 438 12.23 -12.86 -4.57
CA LEU A 438 13.56 -12.79 -5.19
C LEU A 438 13.79 -11.40 -5.78
N LEU A 439 14.75 -10.67 -5.21
CA LEU A 439 15.16 -9.34 -5.65
C LEU A 439 16.43 -9.40 -6.47
N SER A 440 16.34 -9.06 -7.76
CA SER A 440 17.51 -8.95 -8.65
C SER A 440 17.83 -7.47 -8.89
N PRO A 441 19.01 -6.95 -8.51
CA PRO A 441 19.34 -5.52 -8.67
C PRO A 441 19.26 -5.07 -10.12
N ILE A 442 18.66 -3.91 -10.37
CA ILE A 442 18.67 -3.22 -11.65
C ILE A 442 19.59 -2.01 -11.52
N THR A 443 20.66 -1.96 -12.31
CA THR A 443 21.52 -0.78 -12.39
C THR A 443 20.81 0.35 -13.13
N GLY A 444 20.47 1.46 -12.46
CA GLY A 444 19.95 2.65 -13.12
C GLY A 444 19.66 3.82 -12.18
N GLY A 445 20.52 4.84 -12.21
CA GLY A 445 20.22 6.17 -11.66
C GLY A 445 21.31 6.75 -10.75
N PHE A 446 21.58 8.05 -10.91
CA PHE A 446 22.48 8.83 -10.04
C PHE A 446 21.83 9.21 -8.68
N SER A 447 20.59 8.77 -8.43
CA SER A 447 19.79 9.13 -7.25
C SER A 447 20.23 8.40 -5.97
N GLY A 448 21.01 7.33 -6.08
CA GLY A 448 21.39 6.48 -4.93
C GLY A 448 20.26 5.59 -4.42
N SER A 449 19.09 5.57 -5.09
CA SER A 449 17.97 4.67 -4.79
C SER A 449 18.34 3.23 -5.12
N LEU A 450 17.83 2.26 -4.34
CA LEU A 450 17.97 0.84 -4.66
C LEU A 450 16.79 0.40 -5.54
N VAL A 451 17.08 -0.14 -6.71
CA VAL A 451 16.06 -0.60 -7.66
C VAL A 451 16.27 -2.09 -7.94
N PHE A 452 15.19 -2.85 -7.90
CA PHE A 452 15.20 -4.30 -8.08
C PHE A 452 14.14 -4.73 -9.09
N ARG A 453 14.45 -5.75 -9.87
CA ARG A 453 13.43 -6.65 -10.42
C ARG A 453 12.96 -7.52 -9.28
N ASP A 454 11.67 -7.52 -9.05
CA ASP A 454 11.02 -8.21 -7.96
C ASP A 454 10.20 -9.38 -8.51
N ASP A 455 10.58 -10.60 -8.13
CA ASP A 455 9.98 -11.86 -8.55
C ASP A 455 9.37 -12.58 -7.33
N PRO A 456 8.08 -12.33 -7.00
CA PRO A 456 7.44 -12.92 -5.82
C PRO A 456 6.88 -14.33 -6.04
N VAL A 457 6.86 -15.09 -4.95
CA VAL A 457 6.24 -16.42 -4.84
C VAL A 457 5.25 -16.41 -3.68
N ASP A 458 3.98 -16.68 -3.99
CA ASP A 458 2.92 -16.74 -2.99
C ASP A 458 3.09 -17.91 -2.02
N ARG A 459 2.36 -17.88 -0.90
CA ARG A 459 2.41 -18.96 0.11
C ARG A 459 1.99 -20.35 -0.39
N HIS A 460 1.37 -20.45 -1.56
CA HIS A 460 1.02 -21.71 -2.23
C HIS A 460 2.09 -22.18 -3.23
N GLY A 461 3.21 -21.46 -3.34
CA GLY A 461 4.30 -21.76 -4.26
C GLY A 461 4.05 -21.30 -5.70
N ARG A 462 3.02 -20.48 -5.96
CA ARG A 462 2.73 -19.92 -7.29
C ARG A 462 3.57 -18.67 -7.50
N ARG A 463 4.16 -18.54 -8.69
CA ARG A 463 4.87 -17.32 -9.09
C ARG A 463 3.87 -16.25 -9.48
N GLU A 464 4.02 -15.07 -8.90
CA GLU A 464 3.29 -13.88 -9.31
C GLU A 464 3.93 -13.27 -10.57
N MET A 465 3.34 -12.17 -11.06
CA MET A 465 3.97 -11.39 -12.11
C MET A 465 5.22 -10.69 -11.58
N THR A 466 6.20 -10.48 -12.45
CA THR A 466 7.40 -9.71 -12.11
C THR A 466 7.08 -8.22 -11.98
N PHE A 467 7.59 -7.61 -10.92
CA PHE A 467 7.47 -6.20 -10.62
C PHE A 467 8.83 -5.49 -10.68
N VAL A 468 8.81 -4.16 -10.61
CA VAL A 468 10.02 -3.38 -10.28
C VAL A 468 9.80 -2.75 -8.92
N LEU A 469 10.73 -2.98 -8.00
CA LEU A 469 10.73 -2.42 -6.67
C LEU A 469 11.76 -1.31 -6.59
N LYS A 470 11.36 -0.11 -6.17
CA LYS A 470 12.28 1.00 -5.84
C LYS A 470 12.22 1.27 -4.34
N LEU A 471 13.38 1.32 -3.69
CA LEU A 471 13.57 1.61 -2.28
C LEU A 471 14.45 2.85 -2.12
N ASP A 472 14.00 3.81 -1.32
CA ASP A 472 14.73 5.07 -1.07
C ASP A 472 14.25 5.74 0.22
N ARG A 473 14.79 6.91 0.54
CA ARG A 473 14.23 7.82 1.55
C ARG A 473 12.79 8.17 1.21
N TRP A 474 11.97 8.25 2.25
CA TRP A 474 10.55 8.53 2.13
C TRP A 474 10.28 9.85 1.39
N GLN A 475 11.12 10.88 1.55
CA GLN A 475 10.94 12.15 0.83
C GLN A 475 10.97 11.97 -0.71
N ASN A 476 11.87 11.11 -1.21
CA ASN A 476 11.99 10.83 -2.64
C ASN A 476 10.82 9.98 -3.14
N ILE A 477 10.48 8.95 -2.36
CA ILE A 477 9.34 8.06 -2.63
C ILE A 477 8.01 8.83 -2.63
N SER A 478 7.78 9.71 -1.65
CA SER A 478 6.57 10.53 -1.60
C SER A 478 6.49 11.49 -2.77
N ALA A 479 7.59 12.14 -3.15
CA ALA A 479 7.62 13.03 -4.31
C ALA A 479 7.29 12.27 -5.60
N GLU A 480 7.78 11.04 -5.76
CA GLU A 480 7.47 10.19 -6.91
C GLU A 480 6.00 9.75 -6.95
N ILE A 481 5.41 9.38 -5.81
CA ILE A 481 3.98 9.06 -5.70
C ILE A 481 3.12 10.28 -6.05
N GLU A 482 3.49 11.47 -5.56
CA GLU A 482 2.79 12.72 -5.85
C GLU A 482 2.88 13.08 -7.34
N GLY A 483 4.07 13.00 -7.92
CA GLY A 483 4.29 13.20 -9.37
C GLY A 483 3.48 12.23 -10.21
N TYR A 484 3.49 10.94 -9.87
CA TYR A 484 2.70 9.92 -10.55
C TYR A 484 1.19 10.18 -10.46
N THR A 485 0.67 10.38 -9.25
CA THR A 485 -0.78 10.54 -9.01
C THR A 485 -1.31 11.84 -9.64
N GLY A 486 -0.51 12.91 -9.57
CA GLY A 486 -0.89 14.23 -10.10
C GLY A 486 -0.84 14.32 -11.63
N HIS A 487 0.18 13.71 -12.25
CA HIS A 487 0.53 14.01 -13.65
C HIS A 487 0.60 12.78 -14.57
N VAL A 488 0.78 11.57 -14.02
CA VAL A 488 0.92 10.35 -14.82
C VAL A 488 -0.42 9.62 -14.89
N GLN A 489 -1.00 9.31 -13.73
CA GLN A 489 -2.21 8.48 -13.58
C GLN A 489 -3.42 9.02 -14.36
N ARG A 490 -3.50 10.34 -14.58
CA ARG A 490 -4.65 10.95 -15.28
C ARG A 490 -4.43 11.18 -16.77
N TYR A 491 -3.18 11.19 -17.25
CA TYR A 491 -2.85 11.73 -18.58
C TYR A 491 -2.10 10.74 -19.48
N ILE A 492 -1.22 9.89 -18.94
CA ILE A 492 -0.33 9.03 -19.75
C ILE A 492 -0.26 7.56 -19.25
N GLN A 493 -1.32 7.09 -18.58
CA GLN A 493 -1.40 5.76 -17.93
C GLN A 493 -0.92 4.56 -18.75
N ASN A 494 -1.10 4.56 -20.06
CA ASN A 494 -0.71 3.43 -20.93
C ASN A 494 0.75 3.48 -21.38
N ASN A 495 1.48 4.56 -21.07
CA ASN A 495 2.86 4.81 -21.49
C ASN A 495 3.75 5.22 -20.29
N ALA A 496 3.39 4.76 -19.10
CA ALA A 496 4.15 4.93 -17.87
C ALA A 496 4.05 3.67 -17.01
N THR A 497 4.99 3.48 -16.10
CA THR A 497 4.89 2.42 -15.09
C THR A 497 3.71 2.68 -14.17
N GLN A 498 2.95 1.63 -13.80
CA GLN A 498 1.85 1.77 -12.84
C GLN A 498 2.30 1.41 -11.45
N ILE A 499 2.10 2.34 -10.50
CA ILE A 499 2.26 2.06 -9.07
C ILE A 499 1.16 1.09 -8.62
N ILE A 500 1.57 -0.08 -8.14
CA ILE A 500 0.67 -1.11 -7.59
C ILE A 500 0.49 -0.88 -6.09
N GLN A 501 1.59 -0.73 -5.38
CA GLN A 501 1.61 -0.55 -3.94
C GLN A 501 2.82 0.28 -3.53
N HIS A 502 2.73 0.93 -2.38
CA HIS A 502 3.84 1.62 -1.76
C HIS A 502 3.76 1.48 -0.24
N GLU A 503 4.90 1.42 0.44
CA GLU A 503 4.96 1.28 1.90
C GLU A 503 6.05 2.17 2.49
N LYS A 504 5.92 2.47 3.78
CA LYS A 504 6.85 3.30 4.54
C LYS A 504 7.31 2.58 5.80
N SER A 505 8.61 2.64 6.08
CA SER A 505 9.18 2.22 7.37
C SER A 505 10.28 3.21 7.78
N GLY A 506 10.13 3.79 8.97
CA GLY A 506 11.03 4.84 9.45
C GLY A 506 11.12 6.06 8.52
N GLU A 507 12.35 6.42 8.13
CA GLU A 507 12.64 7.47 7.15
C GLU A 507 12.68 6.98 5.70
N TYR A 508 12.39 5.70 5.46
CA TYR A 508 12.48 5.04 4.16
C TYR A 508 11.11 4.66 3.61
N GLY A 509 11.04 4.46 2.30
CA GLY A 509 9.86 3.98 1.60
C GLY A 509 10.21 3.04 0.46
N GLY A 510 9.18 2.34 -0.02
CA GLY A 510 9.27 1.52 -1.21
C GLY A 510 8.05 1.69 -2.10
N ILE A 511 8.26 1.62 -3.41
CA ILE A 511 7.22 1.64 -4.43
C ILE A 511 7.37 0.42 -5.32
N LEU A 512 6.25 -0.25 -5.58
CA LEU A 512 6.13 -1.37 -6.49
C LEU A 512 5.49 -0.94 -7.81
N TYR A 513 6.19 -1.17 -8.92
CA TYR A 513 5.78 -0.82 -10.28
C TYR A 513 5.42 -2.05 -11.10
N THR A 514 4.49 -1.86 -12.04
CA THR A 514 4.29 -2.76 -13.19
C THR A 514 4.51 -2.05 -14.50
N PHE A 515 4.91 -2.81 -15.51
CA PHE A 515 4.93 -2.35 -16.89
C PHE A 515 3.67 -2.80 -17.60
N VAL A 516 2.84 -1.82 -18.00
CA VAL A 516 1.63 -2.08 -18.77
C VAL A 516 2.03 -2.50 -20.19
N GLY A 517 1.56 -3.68 -20.64
CA GLY A 517 1.70 -4.12 -22.03
C GLY A 517 2.88 -5.05 -22.33
N ILE A 518 3.71 -5.39 -21.34
CA ILE A 518 4.79 -6.36 -21.54
C ILE A 518 4.21 -7.76 -21.75
N LYS A 519 4.52 -8.36 -22.91
CA LYS A 519 4.06 -9.70 -23.28
C LYS A 519 4.98 -10.78 -22.68
N GLY A 520 4.76 -11.04 -21.40
CA GLY A 520 5.29 -12.20 -20.71
C GLY A 520 6.69 -12.03 -20.11
N PRO A 521 7.12 -12.98 -19.26
CA PRO A 521 8.28 -12.85 -18.37
C PRO A 521 9.66 -12.85 -19.07
N LYS A 522 9.70 -12.90 -20.41
CA LYS A 522 10.95 -12.96 -21.20
C LYS A 522 11.23 -11.68 -22.00
N SER A 523 10.33 -10.71 -22.02
CA SER A 523 10.53 -9.46 -22.74
C SER A 523 11.69 -8.67 -22.13
N ARG A 524 12.65 -8.26 -22.95
CA ARG A 524 13.78 -7.43 -22.54
C ARG A 524 13.34 -5.96 -22.51
N ILE A 525 13.61 -5.29 -21.41
CA ILE A 525 13.48 -3.84 -21.25
C ILE A 525 14.88 -3.23 -21.25
N PHE A 526 15.06 -2.14 -21.96
CA PHE A 526 16.31 -1.38 -22.00
C PHE A 526 16.02 0.13 -22.02
N SER A 527 17.02 0.96 -21.71
CA SER A 527 16.87 2.41 -21.71
C SER A 527 16.99 3.00 -23.12
N LEU A 528 16.46 4.22 -23.29
CA LEU A 528 16.68 5.01 -24.50
C LEU A 528 18.17 5.34 -24.70
N GLU A 529 18.97 5.38 -23.64
CA GLU A 529 20.43 5.47 -23.72
C GLU A 529 21.04 4.27 -24.43
N GLU A 530 20.66 3.04 -24.04
CA GLU A 530 21.17 1.83 -24.69
C GLU A 530 20.76 1.79 -26.17
N PHE A 531 19.51 2.17 -26.46
CA PHE A 531 19.04 2.32 -27.84
C PHE A 531 19.84 3.38 -28.60
N TYR A 532 20.06 4.55 -28.00
CA TYR A 532 20.83 5.63 -28.60
C TYR A 532 22.22 5.12 -28.98
N LEU A 533 22.95 4.47 -28.09
CA LEU A 533 24.33 4.06 -28.33
C LEU A 533 24.48 3.03 -29.47
N THR A 534 23.41 2.29 -29.80
CA THR A 534 23.46 1.16 -30.75
C THR A 534 22.79 1.45 -32.09
N HIS A 535 22.04 2.55 -32.23
CA HIS A 535 21.23 2.86 -33.41
C HIS A 535 21.69 4.12 -34.15
N THR A 536 21.22 4.32 -35.37
CA THR A 536 21.53 5.49 -36.20
C THR A 536 20.80 6.76 -35.73
N ALA A 537 21.25 7.94 -36.18
CA ALA A 537 20.56 9.21 -35.92
C ALA A 537 19.08 9.18 -36.34
N ASP A 538 18.77 8.65 -37.52
CA ASP A 538 17.40 8.57 -38.05
C ASP A 538 16.51 7.66 -37.21
N GLU A 539 17.04 6.55 -36.69
CA GLU A 539 16.33 5.66 -35.77
C GLU A 539 16.00 6.35 -34.45
N VAL A 540 16.98 7.02 -33.85
CA VAL A 540 16.79 7.77 -32.60
C VAL A 540 15.78 8.89 -32.80
N VAL A 541 15.87 9.66 -33.90
CA VAL A 541 14.92 10.72 -34.23
C VAL A 541 13.49 10.19 -34.31
N ARG A 542 13.27 9.00 -34.89
CA ARG A 542 11.93 8.37 -34.94
C ARG A 542 11.41 8.01 -33.55
N VAL A 543 12.27 7.52 -32.66
CA VAL A 543 11.88 7.18 -31.27
C VAL A 543 11.58 8.44 -30.46
N ILE A 544 12.40 9.49 -30.58
CA ILE A 544 12.14 10.80 -29.99
C ILE A 544 10.83 11.39 -30.50
N ASP A 545 10.53 11.24 -31.80
CA ASP A 545 9.25 11.64 -32.38
C ASP A 545 8.07 10.90 -31.75
N ARG A 546 8.20 9.59 -31.54
CA ARG A 546 7.18 8.77 -30.88
C ARG A 546 6.99 9.21 -29.43
N LEU A 547 8.08 9.49 -28.70
CA LEU A 547 8.06 9.98 -27.32
C LEU A 547 7.24 11.27 -27.22
N PHE A 548 7.57 12.31 -27.98
CA PHE A 548 6.87 13.59 -27.88
C PHE A 548 5.45 13.59 -28.50
N ARG A 549 5.24 12.90 -29.62
CA ARG A 549 3.94 12.94 -30.35
C ARG A 549 2.92 11.92 -29.87
N LYS A 550 3.34 10.82 -29.26
CA LYS A 550 2.41 9.78 -28.78
C LYS A 550 2.37 9.70 -27.26
N VAL A 551 3.52 9.54 -26.61
CA VAL A 551 3.60 9.33 -25.16
C VAL A 551 3.31 10.63 -24.41
N LEU A 552 4.10 11.67 -24.66
CA LEU A 552 4.03 12.95 -23.96
C LEU A 552 3.00 13.91 -24.58
N ARG A 553 2.20 13.45 -25.53
CA ARG A 553 1.18 14.27 -26.21
C ARG A 553 0.16 14.84 -25.23
N ALA A 554 -0.23 14.08 -24.21
CA ALA A 554 -1.19 14.56 -23.21
C ALA A 554 -0.60 15.67 -22.32
N TRP A 555 0.73 15.71 -22.16
CA TRP A 555 1.42 16.72 -21.37
C TRP A 555 1.70 18.00 -22.15
N TYR A 556 2.23 17.87 -23.38
CA TYR A 556 2.62 19.03 -24.18
C TYR A 556 1.58 19.47 -25.23
N GLY A 557 0.52 18.68 -25.44
CA GLY A 557 -0.51 18.97 -26.43
C GLY A 557 -1.60 19.94 -25.98
N GLN A 558 -1.61 20.32 -24.70
CA GLN A 558 -2.59 21.26 -24.11
C GLN A 558 -1.91 22.26 -23.16
N PRO A 559 -0.90 23.01 -23.62
CA PRO A 559 -0.17 23.91 -22.76
C PRO A 559 -1.02 25.12 -22.35
N LEU A 560 -0.80 25.63 -21.15
CA LEU A 560 -1.53 26.78 -20.61
C LEU A 560 -0.61 28.00 -20.55
N LEU A 561 -0.99 29.07 -21.25
CA LEU A 561 -0.29 30.34 -21.16
C LEU A 561 -0.50 30.97 -19.77
N ARG A 562 0.60 31.29 -19.08
CA ARG A 562 0.62 31.80 -17.70
C ARG A 562 1.76 32.79 -17.50
N ASP A 563 1.56 33.72 -16.57
CA ASP A 563 2.64 34.59 -16.09
C ASP A 563 3.44 33.84 -15.02
N LEU A 564 4.67 33.44 -15.35
CA LEU A 564 5.59 32.72 -14.46
C LEU A 564 6.88 33.52 -14.26
N SER A 565 7.50 33.42 -13.08
CA SER A 565 8.89 33.86 -12.95
C SER A 565 9.80 32.71 -13.33
N LEU A 566 10.41 32.80 -14.52
CA LEU A 566 11.40 31.80 -14.93
C LEU A 566 12.65 31.87 -14.07
N TYR A 567 13.00 33.04 -13.54
CA TYR A 567 14.11 33.22 -12.61
C TYR A 567 13.86 32.58 -11.25
N GLU A 568 12.61 32.45 -10.82
CA GLU A 568 12.27 31.66 -9.64
C GLU A 568 12.37 30.15 -9.94
N ILE A 569 11.96 29.71 -11.13
CA ILE A 569 11.99 28.29 -11.54
C ILE A 569 13.43 27.79 -11.74
N TYR A 570 14.30 28.63 -12.32
CA TYR A 570 15.67 28.29 -12.71
C TYR A 570 16.75 28.95 -11.84
N GLY A 571 16.35 29.67 -10.78
CA GLY A 571 17.26 30.45 -9.93
C GLY A 571 18.06 29.64 -8.91
N ASP A 572 17.80 28.35 -8.75
CA ASP A 572 18.49 27.47 -7.80
C ASP A 572 19.04 26.21 -8.50
N PRO A 573 20.19 26.33 -9.20
CA PRO A 573 20.79 25.20 -9.90
C PRO A 573 21.25 24.09 -8.95
N PHE A 574 21.03 22.84 -9.35
CA PHE A 574 21.45 21.67 -8.58
C PHE A 574 22.97 21.71 -8.33
N ALA A 575 23.37 21.44 -7.09
CA ALA A 575 24.78 21.37 -6.67
C ALA A 575 25.62 22.62 -7.05
N TYR A 576 25.01 23.82 -7.04
CA TYR A 576 25.69 25.07 -7.39
C TYR A 576 26.98 25.31 -6.61
N ASN A 577 27.01 25.02 -5.30
CA ASN A 577 28.20 25.22 -4.48
C ASN A 577 29.40 24.38 -4.95
N GLN A 578 29.16 23.14 -5.41
CA GLN A 578 30.21 22.28 -5.94
C GLN A 578 30.72 22.82 -7.29
N ALA A 579 29.82 23.23 -8.20
CA ALA A 579 30.20 23.84 -9.47
C ALA A 579 30.98 25.15 -9.26
N ARG A 580 30.54 25.99 -8.32
CA ARG A 580 31.23 27.21 -7.90
C ARG A 580 32.65 26.95 -7.42
N ASN A 581 32.83 25.98 -6.52
CA ASN A 581 34.16 25.64 -5.99
C ASN A 581 35.10 25.14 -7.10
N TRP A 582 34.60 24.32 -8.02
CA TRP A 582 35.36 23.88 -9.18
C TRP A 582 35.80 25.07 -10.05
N ALA A 583 34.89 25.98 -10.37
CA ALA A 583 35.18 27.12 -11.24
C ALA A 583 36.17 28.12 -10.63
N VAL A 584 36.02 28.43 -9.33
CA VAL A 584 36.97 29.25 -8.58
C VAL A 584 38.36 28.62 -8.61
N SER A 585 38.46 27.31 -8.40
CA SER A 585 39.74 26.58 -8.46
C SER A 585 40.33 26.54 -9.86
N ARG A 586 39.49 26.45 -10.90
CA ARG A 586 39.93 26.28 -12.30
C ARG A 586 40.36 27.60 -12.94
N TYR A 587 39.59 28.66 -12.72
CA TYR A 587 39.75 29.95 -13.41
C TYR A 587 40.22 31.10 -12.51
N GLY A 588 40.26 30.92 -11.19
CA GLY A 588 40.68 31.98 -10.25
C GLY A 588 39.71 33.17 -10.17
N ILE A 589 38.44 32.95 -10.54
CA ILE A 589 37.37 33.95 -10.57
C ILE A 589 36.66 34.08 -9.23
N SER A 590 35.96 35.20 -9.03
CA SER A 590 35.07 35.46 -7.90
C SER A 590 33.66 35.81 -8.35
N THR A 591 32.71 35.88 -7.42
CA THR A 591 31.30 36.22 -7.73
C THR A 591 31.10 37.72 -7.97
N ARG A 592 32.15 38.53 -7.79
CA ARG A 592 32.17 39.97 -8.06
C ARG A 592 32.68 40.31 -9.47
N ASP A 593 33.34 39.36 -10.12
CA ASP A 593 33.90 39.57 -11.44
C ASP A 593 32.79 39.41 -12.48
N GLU A 594 32.34 40.50 -13.10
CA GLU A 594 31.24 40.46 -14.10
C GLU A 594 31.63 39.64 -15.34
N TYR A 595 32.92 39.59 -15.68
CA TYR A 595 33.42 38.93 -16.88
C TYR A 595 34.57 37.98 -16.57
N ILE A 596 34.74 37.00 -17.45
CA ILE A 596 35.82 36.01 -17.47
C ILE A 596 36.43 35.96 -18.88
N ASP A 597 37.74 35.77 -18.97
CA ASP A 597 38.40 35.43 -20.24
C ASP A 597 38.38 33.91 -20.43
N LEU A 598 37.63 33.46 -21.43
CA LEU A 598 37.48 32.04 -21.74
C LEU A 598 38.66 31.50 -22.57
N PRO A 599 39.04 30.23 -22.36
CA PRO A 599 40.13 29.58 -23.09
C PRO A 599 39.76 29.31 -24.56
N TYR A 600 40.69 28.67 -25.29
CA TYR A 600 40.50 28.22 -26.68
C TYR A 600 40.20 29.33 -27.70
N GLY A 601 40.53 30.58 -27.37
CA GLY A 601 40.34 31.72 -28.28
C GLY A 601 38.90 32.27 -28.32
N ILE A 602 38.03 31.85 -27.39
CA ILE A 602 36.65 32.35 -27.29
C ILE A 602 36.61 33.81 -26.83
N GLY A 603 37.54 34.21 -25.95
CA GLY A 603 37.66 35.58 -25.49
C GLY A 603 36.77 35.91 -24.30
N ARG A 604 36.47 37.20 -24.12
CA ARG A 604 35.79 37.72 -22.93
C ARG A 604 34.29 37.40 -22.96
N SER A 605 33.77 36.88 -21.85
CA SER A 605 32.37 36.46 -21.69
C SER A 605 31.86 36.76 -20.27
N ILE A 606 30.54 36.73 -20.03
CA ILE A 606 29.97 36.94 -18.69
C ILE A 606 30.34 35.77 -17.78
N ASN A 607 30.73 36.08 -16.55
CA ASN A 607 30.99 35.08 -15.52
C ASN A 607 29.67 34.46 -15.01
N PRO A 608 29.46 33.14 -15.13
CA PRO A 608 28.26 32.47 -14.62
C PRO A 608 28.01 32.69 -13.12
N LEU A 609 29.08 32.82 -12.31
CA LEU A 609 28.95 33.08 -10.87
C LEU A 609 28.37 34.47 -10.60
N TYR A 610 28.80 35.47 -11.36
CA TYR A 610 28.25 36.81 -11.26
C TYR A 610 26.78 36.83 -11.69
N PHE A 611 26.47 36.13 -12.78
CA PHE A 611 25.10 36.00 -13.29
C PHE A 611 24.15 35.41 -12.23
N ILE A 612 24.53 34.29 -11.60
CA ILE A 612 23.70 33.65 -10.56
C ILE A 612 23.56 34.49 -9.29
N GLU A 613 24.65 35.07 -8.79
CA GLU A 613 24.63 35.74 -7.48
C GLU A 613 24.21 37.21 -7.53
N ASN A 614 24.22 37.85 -8.69
CA ASN A 614 23.90 39.28 -8.82
C ASN A 614 22.79 39.58 -9.85
N ILE A 615 22.67 38.81 -10.94
CA ILE A 615 21.66 39.11 -11.98
C ILE A 615 20.35 38.38 -11.69
N LEU A 616 20.40 37.07 -11.44
CA LEU A 616 19.19 36.27 -11.17
C LEU A 616 18.35 36.78 -9.98
N PRO A 617 18.95 37.18 -8.83
CA PRO A 617 18.17 37.62 -7.67
C PRO A 617 17.45 38.94 -7.93
N ASP A 618 18.07 39.86 -8.68
CA ASP A 618 17.50 41.18 -9.00
C ASP A 618 16.26 41.04 -9.90
N ASN A 619 16.23 40.01 -10.75
CA ASN A 619 15.10 39.73 -11.66
C ASN A 619 14.13 38.66 -11.12
N LYS A 620 14.24 38.24 -9.86
CA LYS A 620 13.46 37.10 -9.33
C LYS A 620 11.94 37.29 -9.41
N GLU A 621 11.45 38.52 -9.31
CA GLU A 621 10.02 38.83 -9.39
C GLU A 621 9.51 39.02 -10.83
N GLU A 622 10.41 39.09 -11.82
CA GLU A 622 10.05 39.31 -13.22
C GLU A 622 9.14 38.20 -13.74
N LYS A 623 8.06 38.59 -14.43
CA LYS A 623 7.06 37.67 -14.96
C LYS A 623 7.15 37.58 -16.48
N TRP A 624 7.23 36.35 -16.94
CA TRP A 624 7.27 35.97 -18.33
C TRP A 624 5.93 35.35 -18.70
N ASN A 625 5.38 35.74 -19.84
CA ASN A 625 4.14 35.17 -20.37
C ASN A 625 4.47 33.90 -21.16
N VAL A 626 4.52 32.76 -20.49
CA VAL A 626 5.07 31.51 -21.03
C VAL A 626 4.09 30.34 -20.89
N TYR A 627 4.37 29.27 -21.61
CA TYR A 627 3.55 28.07 -21.55
C TYR A 627 3.94 27.17 -20.37
N LEU A 628 2.95 26.89 -19.53
CA LEU A 628 2.98 25.93 -18.44
C LEU A 628 2.40 24.60 -18.91
N GLY A 629 3.08 23.50 -18.61
CA GLY A 629 2.61 22.14 -18.88
C GLY A 629 3.00 21.17 -17.78
N SER A 630 2.48 19.93 -17.86
CA SER A 630 3.06 18.84 -17.09
C SER A 630 4.44 18.51 -17.67
N VAL A 631 5.45 18.44 -16.83
CA VAL A 631 6.83 18.10 -17.20
C VAL A 631 7.35 17.00 -16.29
N HIS A 632 8.28 16.21 -16.80
CA HIS A 632 8.98 15.19 -16.01
C HIS A 632 9.94 15.82 -15.00
N GLY A 633 10.56 16.96 -15.35
CA GLY A 633 11.50 17.70 -14.52
C GLY A 633 12.94 17.18 -14.57
N ASP A 634 13.11 15.86 -14.74
CA ASP A 634 14.38 15.18 -14.98
C ASP A 634 14.32 14.19 -16.18
N LEU A 635 13.76 14.63 -17.30
CA LEU A 635 13.70 13.79 -18.50
C LEU A 635 15.09 13.57 -19.09
N ASN A 636 15.66 12.38 -18.89
CA ASN A 636 16.95 11.98 -19.44
C ASN A 636 16.85 10.60 -20.14
N MET A 637 17.90 10.18 -20.85
CA MET A 637 17.89 8.95 -21.65
C MET A 637 17.73 7.66 -20.83
N LYS A 638 18.01 7.68 -19.53
CA LYS A 638 17.84 6.54 -18.62
C LYS A 638 16.42 6.47 -18.06
N ASN A 639 15.74 7.60 -17.97
CA ASN A 639 14.36 7.71 -17.48
C ASN A 639 13.29 7.41 -18.55
N VAL A 640 13.72 7.03 -19.76
CA VAL A 640 12.86 6.52 -20.83
C VAL A 640 13.23 5.06 -21.09
N LEU A 641 12.32 4.15 -20.78
CA LEU A 641 12.47 2.71 -21.00
C LEU A 641 11.72 2.28 -22.24
N MET A 642 12.23 1.22 -22.89
CA MET A 642 11.60 0.61 -24.04
C MET A 642 11.81 -0.89 -24.16
N ASP A 643 10.92 -1.54 -24.92
CA ASP A 643 11.00 -2.96 -25.27
C ASP A 643 11.38 -3.17 -26.75
N GLU A 644 11.47 -4.44 -27.15
CA GLU A 644 11.76 -4.85 -28.53
C GLU A 644 10.68 -4.44 -29.55
N GLU A 645 9.46 -4.09 -29.12
CA GLU A 645 8.37 -3.57 -29.95
C GLU A 645 8.35 -2.02 -29.99
N GLU A 646 9.40 -1.37 -29.45
CA GLU A 646 9.54 0.08 -29.28
C GLU A 646 8.39 0.72 -28.48
N ASN A 647 7.74 -0.03 -27.59
CA ASN A 647 6.85 0.55 -26.61
C ASN A 647 7.69 1.38 -25.62
N LEU A 648 7.18 2.55 -25.22
CA LEU A 648 7.92 3.53 -24.44
C LEU A 648 7.22 3.77 -23.11
N TRP A 649 8.02 3.77 -22.03
CA TRP A 649 7.58 4.07 -20.67
C TRP A 649 8.50 5.09 -20.01
N LEU A 650 7.91 6.01 -19.27
CA LEU A 650 8.64 6.92 -18.39
C LEU A 650 8.76 6.33 -16.98
N ILE A 651 9.84 6.67 -16.29
CA ILE A 651 10.12 6.29 -14.91
C ILE A 651 10.76 7.46 -14.14
N ASP A 652 10.81 7.37 -12.82
CA ASP A 652 11.43 8.38 -11.94
C ASP A 652 10.68 9.72 -11.90
N PHE A 653 9.45 9.68 -11.37
CA PHE A 653 8.54 10.82 -11.37
C PHE A 653 8.75 11.80 -10.20
N ALA A 654 9.86 11.70 -9.45
CA ALA A 654 10.10 12.52 -8.26
C ALA A 654 10.13 14.03 -8.54
N MET A 655 10.55 14.43 -9.75
CA MET A 655 10.61 15.83 -10.20
C MET A 655 9.41 16.22 -11.08
N THR A 656 8.45 15.32 -11.26
CA THR A 656 7.32 15.53 -12.18
C THR A 656 6.33 16.52 -11.56
N GLY A 657 5.93 17.52 -12.35
CA GLY A 657 5.08 18.60 -11.87
C GLY A 657 4.60 19.53 -12.98
N HIS A 658 3.81 20.54 -12.63
CA HIS A 658 3.56 21.65 -13.54
C HIS A 658 4.77 22.60 -13.53
N SER A 659 5.37 22.83 -14.70
CA SER A 659 6.49 23.76 -14.84
C SER A 659 6.52 24.36 -16.24
N HIS A 660 7.53 25.19 -16.49
CA HIS A 660 7.80 25.75 -17.81
C HIS A 660 7.97 24.64 -18.86
N ILE A 661 7.24 24.75 -19.97
CA ILE A 661 7.08 23.65 -20.93
C ILE A 661 8.38 23.21 -21.61
N LEU A 662 9.37 24.11 -21.72
CA LEU A 662 10.64 23.82 -22.38
C LEU A 662 11.63 23.07 -21.48
N ARG A 663 11.30 22.86 -20.20
CA ARG A 663 12.21 22.29 -19.19
C ARG A 663 12.77 20.93 -19.60
N ASP A 664 11.91 19.99 -19.99
CA ASP A 664 12.34 18.63 -20.34
C ASP A 664 13.15 18.59 -21.64
N ILE A 665 12.84 19.47 -22.60
CA ILE A 665 13.57 19.57 -23.87
C ILE A 665 14.98 20.12 -23.63
N ALA A 666 15.11 21.14 -22.76
CA ALA A 666 16.41 21.67 -22.35
C ALA A 666 17.24 20.65 -21.58
N LYS A 667 16.61 19.85 -20.70
CA LYS A 667 17.27 18.74 -20.01
C LYS A 667 17.84 17.72 -21.01
N LEU A 668 17.02 17.26 -21.96
CA LEU A 668 17.45 16.28 -22.97
C LEU A 668 18.56 16.82 -23.88
N GLU A 669 18.49 18.08 -24.32
CA GLU A 669 19.58 18.71 -25.10
C GLU A 669 20.89 18.72 -24.29
N THR A 670 20.83 19.06 -23.00
CA THR A 670 22.01 19.05 -22.13
C THR A 670 22.61 17.65 -22.00
N VAL A 671 21.78 16.62 -21.80
CA VAL A 671 22.21 15.22 -21.70
C VAL A 671 22.84 14.73 -23.01
N LEU A 672 22.27 15.09 -24.16
CA LEU A 672 22.85 14.76 -25.47
C LEU A 672 24.25 15.34 -25.64
N LYS A 673 24.44 16.59 -25.20
CA LYS A 673 25.74 17.28 -25.30
C LYS A 673 26.78 16.70 -24.34
N THR A 674 26.40 16.32 -23.13
CA THR A 674 27.37 16.02 -22.06
C THR A 674 27.54 14.53 -21.72
N GLU A 675 26.52 13.70 -21.94
CA GLU A 675 26.54 12.26 -21.61
C GLU A 675 26.67 11.38 -22.86
N MET A 676 26.08 11.79 -23.99
CA MET A 676 26.05 10.95 -25.21
C MET A 676 27.28 11.14 -26.12
N ILE A 677 28.14 12.12 -25.83
CA ILE A 677 29.37 12.40 -26.58
C ILE A 677 30.57 12.17 -25.66
N LYS A 678 31.45 11.25 -26.04
CA LYS A 678 32.68 10.95 -25.27
C LYS A 678 33.75 12.01 -25.52
N MET A 679 33.81 13.03 -24.67
CA MET A 679 34.82 14.10 -24.78
C MET A 679 36.18 13.64 -24.23
N GLU A 680 36.97 13.00 -25.09
CA GLU A 680 38.28 12.41 -24.75
C GLU A 680 39.47 13.15 -25.40
N SER A 681 39.22 14.17 -26.23
CA SER A 681 40.27 14.95 -26.90
C SER A 681 39.93 16.43 -27.00
N THR A 682 40.98 17.26 -27.12
CA THR A 682 40.84 18.70 -27.35
C THR A 682 40.17 19.00 -28.70
N ASP A 683 40.41 18.18 -29.74
CA ASP A 683 39.79 18.39 -31.06
C ASP A 683 38.27 18.25 -30.99
N ARG A 684 37.76 17.22 -30.29
CA ARG A 684 36.31 17.06 -30.07
C ARG A 684 35.73 18.22 -29.27
N LEU A 685 36.44 18.68 -28.24
CA LEU A 685 36.04 19.88 -27.48
C LEU A 685 35.91 21.10 -28.40
N LEU A 686 36.89 21.35 -29.27
CA LEU A 686 36.87 22.48 -30.20
C LEU A 686 35.73 22.38 -31.21
N GLN A 687 35.44 21.19 -31.76
CA GLN A 687 34.28 20.97 -32.64
C GLN A 687 32.95 21.26 -31.93
N LEU A 688 32.81 20.86 -30.66
CA LEU A 688 31.63 21.18 -29.85
C LEU A 688 31.50 22.67 -29.57
N LEU A 689 32.61 23.37 -29.32
CA LEU A 689 32.60 24.82 -29.11
C LEU A 689 32.26 25.59 -30.40
N GLU A 690 32.71 25.13 -31.56
CA GLU A 690 32.25 25.64 -32.87
C GLU A 690 30.74 25.48 -33.03
N LEU A 691 30.20 24.33 -32.63
CA LEU A 691 28.76 24.09 -32.64
C LEU A 691 27.98 24.95 -31.65
N GLU A 692 28.53 25.29 -30.48
CA GLU A 692 27.87 26.23 -29.56
C GLU A 692 27.75 27.63 -30.17
N ASP A 693 28.75 28.11 -30.93
CA ASP A 693 28.63 29.40 -31.62
C ASP A 693 27.46 29.39 -32.61
N VAL A 694 27.25 28.27 -33.32
CA VAL A 694 26.14 28.09 -34.27
C VAL A 694 24.80 27.91 -33.55
N PHE A 695 24.74 27.06 -32.52
CA PHE A 695 23.50 26.68 -31.84
C PHE A 695 23.05 27.72 -30.81
N LEU A 696 23.90 28.67 -30.42
CA LEU A 696 23.51 29.80 -29.58
C LEU A 696 23.29 31.09 -30.39
N HIS A 697 23.49 31.06 -31.71
CA HIS A 697 23.23 32.19 -32.61
C HIS A 697 21.74 32.55 -32.81
N PRO A 698 20.79 31.59 -32.86
CA PRO A 698 19.39 31.88 -33.08
C PRO A 698 18.82 32.91 -32.11
N ARG A 699 17.96 33.80 -32.62
CA ARG A 699 17.25 34.83 -31.82
C ARG A 699 15.79 34.48 -31.55
N ARG A 700 15.31 33.40 -32.16
CA ARG A 700 13.92 32.94 -32.13
C ARG A 700 13.88 31.42 -32.02
N LEU A 701 12.87 30.86 -31.36
CA LEU A 701 12.69 29.42 -31.25
C LEU A 701 12.49 28.73 -32.61
N SER A 702 11.82 29.42 -33.53
CA SER A 702 11.57 28.97 -34.89
C SER A 702 12.83 28.89 -35.77
N GLU A 703 13.94 29.52 -35.36
CA GLU A 703 15.23 29.48 -36.05
C GLU A 703 16.03 28.23 -35.64
N ILE A 704 15.73 27.11 -36.29
CA ILE A 704 16.40 25.83 -36.00
C ILE A 704 17.78 25.77 -36.71
N PRO A 705 18.90 25.75 -35.96
CA PRO A 705 20.23 25.69 -36.54
C PRO A 705 20.49 24.32 -37.20
N LEU A 706 21.35 24.35 -38.24
CA LEU A 706 21.83 23.17 -38.95
C LEU A 706 23.26 22.85 -38.54
N VAL A 707 23.60 21.57 -38.52
CA VAL A 707 24.98 21.11 -38.30
C VAL A 707 25.84 21.55 -39.49
N PRO A 708 26.92 22.33 -39.27
CA PRO A 708 27.82 22.71 -40.34
C PRO A 708 28.51 21.50 -40.97
N ALA A 709 28.80 21.56 -42.27
CA ALA A 709 29.55 20.52 -42.98
C ALA A 709 31.02 20.40 -42.54
N THR A 710 31.50 21.31 -41.69
CA THR A 710 32.84 21.28 -41.08
C THR A 710 32.95 20.24 -39.96
N ILE A 711 31.82 19.77 -39.42
CA ILE A 711 31.77 18.73 -38.39
C ILE A 711 31.88 17.37 -39.07
N ASP A 712 32.97 16.64 -38.79
CA ASP A 712 33.29 15.34 -39.38
C ASP A 712 33.19 14.17 -38.39
N ASP A 713 32.90 14.45 -37.11
CA ASP A 713 32.72 13.45 -36.07
C ASP A 713 31.28 12.88 -36.08
N PRO A 714 31.10 11.56 -36.30
CA PRO A 714 29.78 10.95 -36.46
C PRO A 714 28.95 10.93 -35.18
N ASP A 715 29.56 10.89 -33.99
CA ASP A 715 28.77 10.93 -32.74
C ASP A 715 28.27 12.35 -32.49
N ILE A 716 29.09 13.37 -32.79
CA ILE A 716 28.71 14.78 -32.68
C ILE A 716 27.61 15.10 -33.70
N GLU A 717 27.78 14.70 -34.97
CA GLU A 717 26.76 14.88 -36.01
C GLU A 717 25.43 14.26 -35.60
N LYS A 718 25.47 13.02 -35.09
CA LYS A 718 24.29 12.31 -34.57
C LYS A 718 23.63 13.07 -33.42
N ALA A 719 24.39 13.47 -32.40
CA ALA A 719 23.85 14.18 -31.25
C ALA A 719 23.16 15.49 -31.68
N TYR A 720 23.82 16.29 -32.52
CA TYR A 720 23.27 17.57 -32.96
C TYR A 720 22.12 17.43 -33.97
N THR A 721 22.06 16.33 -34.73
CA THR A 721 20.87 15.97 -35.53
C THR A 721 19.65 15.74 -34.63
N VAL A 722 19.84 15.01 -33.51
CA VAL A 722 18.78 14.77 -32.53
C VAL A 722 18.41 16.07 -31.80
N ILE A 723 19.39 16.92 -31.46
CA ILE A 723 19.17 18.23 -30.84
C ILE A 723 18.35 19.14 -31.77
N SER A 724 18.67 19.22 -33.07
CA SER A 724 17.86 19.99 -34.03
C SER A 724 16.40 19.50 -34.05
N GLN A 725 16.16 18.20 -33.86
CA GLN A 725 14.79 17.68 -33.72
C GLN A 725 14.14 18.10 -32.40
N LEU A 726 14.87 18.06 -31.27
CA LEU A 726 14.37 18.55 -29.99
C LEU A 726 13.99 20.03 -30.04
N ARG A 727 14.79 20.87 -30.70
CA ARG A 727 14.47 22.29 -30.90
C ARG A 727 13.24 22.52 -31.77
N ARG A 728 12.99 21.67 -32.78
CA ARG A 728 11.71 21.68 -33.51
C ARG A 728 10.52 21.33 -32.62
N TYR A 729 10.72 20.51 -31.58
CA TYR A 729 9.69 20.30 -30.58
C TYR A 729 9.53 21.50 -29.65
N ALA A 730 10.63 22.15 -29.24
CA ALA A 730 10.58 23.38 -28.45
C ALA A 730 9.70 24.45 -29.12
N ASP A 731 9.99 24.76 -30.39
CA ASP A 731 9.17 25.66 -31.23
C ASP A 731 7.70 25.22 -31.32
N ARG A 732 7.44 23.92 -31.49
CA ARG A 732 6.07 23.42 -31.61
C ARG A 732 5.27 23.53 -30.30
N VAL A 733 5.90 23.30 -29.14
CA VAL A 733 5.19 23.28 -27.85
C VAL A 733 4.97 24.68 -27.28
N THR A 734 5.72 25.68 -27.73
CA THR A 734 5.51 27.10 -27.38
C THR A 734 4.49 27.80 -28.27
N VAL A 735 3.94 27.12 -29.29
CA VAL A 735 2.78 27.51 -30.11
C VAL A 735 2.88 28.87 -30.82
N LEU A 736 2.73 29.98 -30.08
CA LEU A 736 2.77 31.36 -30.58
C LEU A 736 3.92 32.19 -29.98
N ASP A 737 4.60 31.63 -28.99
CA ASP A 737 5.74 32.26 -28.33
C ASP A 737 7.04 31.79 -29.00
N ASP A 738 7.79 32.76 -29.49
CA ASP A 738 9.01 32.58 -30.27
C ASP A 738 10.24 33.15 -29.54
N ASP A 739 10.07 33.61 -28.28
CA ASP A 739 11.17 34.09 -27.47
C ASP A 739 12.08 32.91 -27.10
N ILE A 740 13.34 32.97 -27.53
CA ILE A 740 14.33 31.93 -27.27
C ILE A 740 15.02 32.08 -25.91
N SER A 741 14.94 33.24 -25.27
CA SER A 741 15.66 33.50 -24.03
C SER A 741 15.15 32.62 -22.87
N GLN A 742 13.86 32.28 -22.84
CA GLN A 742 13.29 31.26 -21.95
C GLN A 742 13.94 29.87 -22.12
N TYR A 743 14.34 29.53 -23.35
CA TYR A 743 15.01 28.26 -23.64
C TYR A 743 16.48 28.30 -23.21
N TYR A 744 17.17 29.41 -23.47
CA TYR A 744 18.54 29.60 -23.02
C TYR A 744 18.66 29.63 -21.50
N LEU A 745 17.69 30.20 -20.78
CA LEU A 745 17.65 30.15 -19.32
C LEU A 745 17.48 28.71 -18.80
N ALA A 746 16.61 27.93 -19.44
CA ALA A 746 16.44 26.50 -19.10
C ALA A 746 17.71 25.68 -19.40
N LEU A 747 18.37 25.92 -20.53
CA LEU A 747 19.65 25.29 -20.87
C LEU A 747 20.76 25.67 -19.88
N PHE A 748 20.83 26.95 -19.51
CA PHE A 748 21.79 27.45 -18.53
C PHE A 748 21.65 26.71 -17.20
N TYR A 749 20.43 26.59 -16.69
CA TYR A 749 20.11 25.88 -15.45
C TYR A 749 20.69 24.47 -15.40
N TYR A 750 20.51 23.68 -16.46
CA TYR A 750 21.03 22.31 -16.50
C TYR A 750 22.54 22.26 -16.76
N THR A 751 23.06 23.18 -17.57
CA THR A 751 24.48 23.20 -17.96
C THR A 751 25.39 23.61 -16.81
N ILE A 752 24.99 24.61 -15.99
CA ILE A 752 25.82 25.13 -14.90
C ILE A 752 26.02 24.12 -13.76
N SER A 753 25.15 23.12 -13.64
CA SER A 753 25.27 22.03 -12.66
C SER A 753 26.30 20.98 -13.04
N ILE A 754 26.65 20.84 -14.33
CA ILE A 754 27.51 19.74 -14.83
C ILE A 754 28.88 19.68 -14.15
N PRO A 755 29.60 20.80 -13.90
CA PRO A 755 30.91 20.75 -13.24
C PRO A 755 30.89 20.16 -11.82
N ALA A 756 29.73 20.13 -11.16
CA ALA A 756 29.57 19.53 -9.85
C ALA A 756 29.65 18.00 -9.85
N PHE A 757 29.40 17.35 -10.99
CA PHE A 757 29.34 15.90 -11.05
C PHE A 757 30.73 15.26 -10.96
N VAL A 758 30.85 14.21 -10.15
CA VAL A 758 32.13 13.53 -9.90
C VAL A 758 32.50 12.59 -11.06
N SER A 759 31.49 12.05 -11.74
CA SER A 759 31.64 11.07 -12.84
C SER A 759 32.04 11.68 -14.18
N VAL A 760 32.00 13.01 -14.34
CA VAL A 760 32.28 13.68 -15.62
C VAL A 760 33.77 14.03 -15.76
N SER A 761 34.30 13.93 -16.99
CA SER A 761 35.70 14.28 -17.28
C SER A 761 35.93 15.79 -17.21
N ASP A 762 37.19 16.19 -17.04
CA ASP A 762 37.54 17.63 -17.03
C ASP A 762 37.20 18.33 -18.35
N TYR A 763 37.24 17.62 -19.49
CA TYR A 763 36.78 18.16 -20.77
C TYR A 763 35.29 18.51 -20.76
N VAL A 764 34.45 17.64 -20.20
CA VAL A 764 33.00 17.89 -20.06
C VAL A 764 32.74 19.07 -19.12
N ARG A 765 33.48 19.16 -18.00
CA ARG A 765 33.38 20.31 -17.08
C ARG A 765 33.76 21.62 -17.76
N GLU A 766 34.86 21.61 -18.52
CA GLU A 766 35.34 22.78 -19.26
C GLU A 766 34.33 23.22 -20.32
N TYR A 767 33.83 22.28 -21.13
CA TYR A 767 32.79 22.51 -22.14
C TYR A 767 31.52 23.11 -21.53
N ALA A 768 31.01 22.50 -20.45
CA ALA A 768 29.78 22.96 -19.79
C ALA A 768 29.97 24.37 -19.20
N TRP A 769 31.12 24.65 -18.58
CA TRP A 769 31.39 25.98 -18.02
C TRP A 769 31.44 27.07 -19.09
N ILE A 770 32.14 26.81 -20.19
CA ILE A 770 32.21 27.71 -21.35
C ILE A 770 30.80 27.95 -21.90
N THR A 771 30.04 26.88 -22.13
CA THR A 771 28.67 26.96 -22.66
C THR A 771 27.74 27.74 -21.73
N ALA A 772 27.83 27.53 -20.41
CA ALA A 772 27.06 28.31 -19.44
C ALA A 772 27.40 29.80 -19.49
N SER A 773 28.68 30.15 -19.66
CA SER A 773 29.12 31.54 -19.83
C SER A 773 28.59 32.17 -21.12
N LEU A 774 28.60 31.43 -22.23
CA LEU A 774 28.04 31.88 -23.51
C LEU A 774 26.52 32.08 -23.44
N LEU A 775 25.80 31.19 -22.74
CA LEU A 775 24.37 31.32 -22.47
C LEU A 775 24.05 32.60 -21.67
N CYS A 776 24.87 32.97 -20.68
CA CYS A 776 24.69 34.23 -19.96
C CYS A 776 24.74 35.45 -20.89
N ASN A 777 25.64 35.46 -21.89
CA ASN A 777 25.68 36.54 -22.89
C ASN A 777 24.38 36.61 -23.68
N ARG A 778 23.89 35.45 -24.16
CA ARG A 778 22.67 35.38 -24.96
C ARG A 778 21.43 35.81 -24.20
N ILE A 779 21.28 35.40 -22.95
CA ILE A 779 20.16 35.82 -22.11
C ILE A 779 20.17 37.35 -21.97
N ARG A 780 21.31 37.95 -21.64
CA ARG A 780 21.44 39.40 -21.45
C ARG A 780 21.31 40.22 -22.73
N GLU A 781 21.77 39.70 -23.87
CA GLU A 781 21.61 40.34 -25.19
C GLU A 781 20.13 40.45 -25.60
N VAL A 782 19.33 39.43 -25.29
CA VAL A 782 17.89 39.43 -25.62
C VAL A 782 17.13 40.37 -24.68
N GLU A 783 17.44 40.37 -23.39
CA GLU A 783 16.83 41.29 -22.40
C GLU A 783 17.07 42.77 -22.71
N THR A 784 18.24 43.10 -23.26
CA THR A 784 18.58 44.50 -23.62
C THR A 784 18.04 44.93 -24.99
N SER A 785 17.46 43.98 -25.76
CA SER A 785 16.88 44.20 -27.10
C SER A 785 15.35 44.34 -27.08
N HIS A 786 14.72 44.22 -25.90
CA HIS A 786 13.31 44.51 -25.62
C HIS A 786 13.19 45.81 -24.85
#